data_AF-A0A318I876-F1
#
_entry.id   AF-A0A318I876-F1
#
_cell.length_a   1.000
_cell.length_b   1.000
_cell.length_c   1.000
_cell.angle_alpha   90.00
_cell.angle_beta   90.00
_cell.angle_gamma   90.00
#
_symmetry.space_group_name_H-M   'P 1'
#
loop_
_entity.id
_entity.type
_entity.pdbx_description
1 polymer ?
#
loop_
_entity_poly.entity_id
_entity_poly.type
_entity_poly.pdbx_seq_one_letter_code
_entity_poly.pdbx_strand_id
1 'polypeptide(L)'
;MKKEVLSVLLLCACPAMAQQSNNYVIKGTMSVDSLRYTPERVKKVYLTHEVQGQDIVVDSAVVQNGQFSFKGTAPGAVAPYHITGFDNGAVQLFLEAGEITVLPFDARFPVGARVKGTPTNDALFAYQKANDASVDAAKVRMDKVISSLPPEKRNDEKAFFPYQRATYYANSLSHRTAAMRFVASHLDSPFALYIIKYDLFRFFTPQVLEETYLNAVPADVRKHPMYRELTNLVRAANLEVGKPAPDIDGQTPDDKRLALSDLRGKYVLIDFWASWCAPCRREFPVIKQALAETQGKVPFVVLSYSIDSKKKEWTDCIERNGLKHANWLHISALKGWGSPAAKLYNVEAVPRTVLIGPDGNIVAFDLRGEQLIDAVRKLKNVDAKQANGSKGQNMIKAAVINEAQTIPDKPLYEQYVALERQRDKQIADGIAQLRATKGEAYLNTAEGKTDVASIRGIAEISWIAERLQFLLDNNTSELMPMLMERDMLPLFNKEYGRQLSASVAPQAQGSAYARSLENSVRSRMLMQGSDVPDIALPLANGTVKQLSNSTGKYVLLTFWASGNADSQRELAKLKQLYADSRASKDKFEMIGFSLDTNAKEWKKTVKSLGIEAAGWLQACDFKGEASPSVRLFNVEHAPMHVLIDPEGKAISLTLQGDELVARVKQILSGDLYYQKEEPKK
;
A
#
# COMPACT_ATOMS: atom_id res chain seq x y z
N MET A 1 27.13 -35.22 79.89
CA MET A 1 27.28 -35.72 78.49
C MET A 1 25.89 -36.16 78.06
N LYS A 2 25.20 -35.64 77.04
CA LYS A 2 25.56 -35.03 75.76
C LYS A 2 24.54 -33.91 75.44
N LYS A 3 24.99 -32.82 74.80
CA LYS A 3 24.13 -31.81 74.18
C LYS A 3 23.89 -32.22 72.73
N GLU A 4 22.64 -32.28 72.29
CA GLU A 4 22.26 -32.48 70.90
C GLU A 4 22.36 -31.16 70.14
N VAL A 5 23.08 -31.16 69.03
CA VAL A 5 23.21 -30.03 68.10
C VAL A 5 22.34 -30.36 66.88
N LEU A 6 21.22 -29.65 66.75
CA LEU A 6 20.35 -29.70 65.59
C LEU A 6 20.96 -28.80 64.51
N SER A 7 21.49 -29.41 63.44
CA SER A 7 22.02 -28.69 62.28
C SER A 7 20.88 -28.42 61.29
N VAL A 8 20.45 -27.17 61.20
CA VAL A 8 19.52 -26.69 60.15
C VAL A 8 20.34 -26.45 58.88
N LEU A 9 20.22 -27.33 57.90
CA LEU A 9 20.71 -27.13 56.53
C LEU A 9 19.81 -26.11 55.83
N LEU A 10 20.28 -24.86 55.71
CA LEU A 10 19.74 -23.90 54.74
C LEU A 10 20.08 -24.39 53.32
N LEU A 11 19.10 -24.96 52.62
CA LEU A 11 19.15 -25.13 51.18
C LEU A 11 18.93 -23.76 50.52
N CYS A 12 20.03 -23.08 50.17
CA CYS A 12 20.01 -22.01 49.19
C CYS A 12 19.58 -22.58 47.84
N ALA A 13 18.29 -22.45 47.50
CA ALA A 13 17.81 -22.65 46.15
C ALA A 13 18.33 -21.49 45.28
N CYS A 14 19.50 -21.67 44.66
CA CYS A 14 19.84 -20.92 43.45
C CYS A 14 18.77 -21.26 42.41
N PRO A 15 18.02 -20.30 41.85
CA PRO A 15 17.34 -20.54 40.60
C PRO A 15 18.44 -20.69 39.54
N ALA A 16 18.84 -21.94 39.27
CA ALA A 16 19.48 -22.24 38.02
C ALA A 16 18.49 -21.78 36.94
N MET A 17 18.78 -20.64 36.31
CA MET A 17 18.18 -20.32 35.03
C MET A 17 18.49 -21.49 34.12
N ALA A 18 17.54 -22.41 33.98
CA ALA A 18 17.58 -23.41 32.94
C ALA A 18 17.64 -22.62 31.64
N GLN A 19 18.82 -22.58 31.04
CA GLN A 19 19.04 -22.00 29.73
C GLN A 19 18.16 -22.81 28.78
N GLN A 20 16.99 -22.26 28.47
CA GLN A 20 16.00 -22.91 27.62
C GLN A 20 16.73 -23.26 26.32
N SER A 21 16.84 -24.56 26.01
CA SER A 21 17.64 -24.97 24.86
C SER A 21 17.06 -24.30 23.62
N ASN A 22 17.84 -23.47 22.92
CA ASN A 22 17.43 -22.82 21.67
C ASN A 22 17.38 -23.82 20.50
N ASN A 23 17.02 -25.07 20.78
CA ASN A 23 16.98 -26.16 19.83
C ASN A 23 15.55 -26.37 19.36
N TYR A 24 15.39 -26.73 18.08
CA TYR A 24 14.12 -27.17 17.54
C TYR A 24 14.17 -28.66 17.21
N VAL A 25 13.00 -29.28 17.25
CA VAL A 25 12.75 -30.60 16.66
C VAL A 25 11.51 -30.48 15.80
N ILE A 26 11.63 -30.78 14.50
CA ILE A 26 10.49 -30.89 13.61
C ILE A 26 10.17 -32.37 13.44
N LYS A 27 8.91 -32.76 13.58
CA LYS A 27 8.42 -34.11 13.27
C LYS A 27 7.25 -34.00 12.30
N GLY A 28 7.22 -34.85 11.29
CA GLY A 28 6.10 -34.90 10.36
C GLY A 28 5.79 -36.31 9.90
N THR A 29 4.51 -36.53 9.60
CA THR A 29 4.00 -37.79 9.08
C THR A 29 3.17 -37.51 7.82
N MET A 30 3.44 -38.24 6.75
CA MET A 30 2.65 -38.24 5.52
C MET A 30 1.61 -39.37 5.59
N SER A 31 0.33 -39.04 5.41
CA SER A 31 -0.73 -40.05 5.25
C SER A 31 -0.74 -40.65 3.85
N VAL A 32 -0.25 -39.89 2.87
CA VAL A 32 0.04 -40.33 1.50
C VAL A 32 1.44 -39.82 1.14
N ASP A 33 2.36 -40.70 0.76
CA ASP A 33 3.78 -40.40 0.49
C ASP A 33 4.14 -40.36 -0.99
N SER A 34 3.16 -40.44 -1.89
CA SER A 34 3.36 -40.31 -3.34
C SER A 34 3.37 -38.84 -3.78
N LEU A 35 4.14 -38.55 -4.83
CA LEU A 35 4.12 -37.28 -5.55
C LEU A 35 2.81 -37.09 -6.34
N ARG A 36 2.47 -35.83 -6.70
CA ARG A 36 1.20 -35.48 -7.36
C ARG A 36 1.22 -35.79 -8.86
N TYR A 37 2.31 -35.43 -9.52
CA TYR A 37 2.46 -35.47 -10.98
C TYR A 37 3.26 -36.69 -11.44
N THR A 38 3.89 -37.41 -10.51
CA THR A 38 4.65 -38.64 -10.80
C THR A 38 4.24 -39.78 -9.85
N PRO A 39 4.42 -41.05 -10.25
CA PRO A 39 4.13 -42.19 -9.38
C PRO A 39 5.21 -42.41 -8.30
N GLU A 40 6.22 -41.55 -8.22
CA GLU A 40 7.32 -41.70 -7.29
C GLU A 40 6.89 -41.37 -5.86
N ARG A 41 7.56 -42.02 -4.89
CA ARG A 41 7.40 -41.71 -3.47
C ARG A 41 8.40 -40.66 -3.02
N VAL A 42 8.01 -39.84 -2.06
CA VAL A 42 8.89 -38.88 -1.40
C VAL A 42 9.93 -39.64 -0.57
N LYS A 43 11.17 -39.68 -1.05
CA LYS A 43 12.30 -40.33 -0.36
C LYS A 43 13.04 -39.41 0.60
N LYS A 44 13.00 -38.10 0.33
CA LYS A 44 13.75 -37.09 1.06
C LYS A 44 12.99 -35.78 1.05
N VAL A 45 13.02 -35.08 2.16
CA VAL A 45 12.49 -33.72 2.31
C VAL A 45 13.60 -32.76 2.71
N TYR A 46 13.42 -31.48 2.39
CA TYR A 46 14.42 -30.43 2.65
C TYR A 46 13.79 -29.33 3.47
N LEU A 47 14.48 -28.88 4.51
CA LEU A 47 14.13 -27.67 5.24
C LEU A 47 14.77 -26.49 4.50
N THR A 48 13.96 -25.53 4.09
CA THR A 48 14.37 -24.40 3.26
C THR A 48 13.94 -23.08 3.85
N HIS A 49 14.68 -22.02 3.54
CA HIS A 49 14.39 -20.65 3.93
C HIS A 49 14.61 -19.72 2.74
N GLU A 50 13.66 -18.82 2.49
CA GLU A 50 13.75 -17.87 1.40
C GLU A 50 14.71 -16.72 1.76
N VAL A 51 15.71 -16.49 0.92
CA VAL A 51 16.61 -15.34 1.02
C VAL A 51 16.60 -14.61 -0.31
N GLN A 52 16.05 -13.40 -0.33
CA GLN A 52 15.96 -12.56 -1.54
C GLN A 52 15.23 -13.25 -2.72
N GLY A 53 14.15 -13.99 -2.43
CA GLY A 53 13.37 -14.71 -3.45
C GLY A 53 14.00 -16.04 -3.91
N GLN A 54 15.09 -16.48 -3.28
CA GLN A 54 15.70 -17.80 -3.53
C GLN A 54 15.54 -18.71 -2.32
N ASP A 55 15.07 -19.92 -2.55
CA ASP A 55 15.02 -20.95 -1.50
C ASP A 55 16.43 -21.51 -1.25
N ILE A 56 16.92 -21.31 -0.03
CA ILE A 56 18.18 -21.87 0.43
C ILE A 56 17.87 -23.13 1.25
N VAL A 57 18.47 -24.26 0.88
CA VAL A 57 18.42 -25.50 1.66
C VAL A 57 19.26 -25.35 2.92
N VAL A 58 18.61 -25.52 4.07
CA VAL A 58 19.21 -25.43 5.41
C VAL A 58 19.56 -26.81 5.94
N ASP A 59 18.66 -27.77 5.75
CA ASP A 59 18.84 -29.16 6.20
C ASP A 59 18.04 -30.12 5.30
N SER A 60 18.25 -31.42 5.46
CA SER A 60 17.52 -32.46 4.73
C SER A 60 17.28 -33.69 5.61
N ALA A 61 16.12 -34.32 5.46
CA ALA A 61 15.75 -35.53 6.20
C ALA A 61 15.34 -36.64 5.24
N VAL A 62 15.79 -37.86 5.52
CA VAL A 62 15.32 -39.07 4.83
C VAL A 62 13.93 -39.41 5.33
N VAL A 63 13.05 -39.79 4.42
CA VAL A 63 11.69 -40.24 4.75
C VAL A 63 11.71 -41.74 4.99
N GLN A 64 11.25 -42.18 6.14
CA GLN A 64 11.12 -43.59 6.51
C GLN A 64 9.69 -43.87 6.97
N ASN A 65 9.01 -44.81 6.32
CA ASN A 65 7.60 -45.15 6.60
C ASN A 65 6.67 -43.91 6.62
N GLY A 66 6.86 -42.99 5.67
CA GLY A 66 6.12 -41.72 5.59
C GLY A 66 6.47 -40.70 6.67
N GLN A 67 7.45 -40.96 7.53
CA GLN A 67 7.86 -40.06 8.62
C GLN A 67 9.20 -39.40 8.32
N PHE A 68 9.38 -38.18 8.83
CA PHE A 68 10.65 -37.45 8.77
C PHE A 68 10.85 -36.63 10.05
N SER A 69 12.10 -36.30 10.35
CA SER A 69 12.43 -35.39 11.45
C SER A 69 13.66 -34.55 11.14
N PHE A 70 13.62 -33.29 11.56
CA PHE A 70 14.75 -32.37 11.56
C PHE A 70 15.11 -32.00 13.00
N LYS A 71 16.39 -31.75 13.27
CA LYS A 71 16.86 -31.25 14.57
C LYS A 71 17.95 -30.22 14.33
N GLY A 72 17.90 -29.12 15.06
CA GLY A 72 18.90 -28.07 14.93
C GLY A 72 18.73 -26.95 15.94
N THR A 73 19.40 -25.84 15.71
CA THR A 73 19.32 -24.63 16.53
C THR A 73 18.40 -23.63 15.84
N ALA A 74 17.44 -23.08 16.59
CA ALA A 74 16.51 -22.11 16.06
C ALA A 74 17.21 -20.77 15.71
N PRO A 75 16.74 -20.06 14.67
CA PRO A 75 17.29 -18.77 14.30
C PRO A 75 17.12 -17.74 15.42
N GLY A 76 17.94 -16.69 15.43
CA GLY A 76 17.87 -15.63 16.45
C GLY A 76 16.56 -14.84 16.47
N ALA A 77 15.77 -14.92 15.41
CA ALA A 77 14.40 -14.43 15.33
C ALA A 77 13.55 -15.46 14.58
N VAL A 78 12.30 -15.63 15.01
CA VAL A 78 11.34 -16.55 14.38
C VAL A 78 11.13 -16.14 12.92
N ALA A 79 11.22 -17.10 12.01
CA ALA A 79 11.13 -16.83 10.57
C ALA A 79 10.34 -17.93 9.85
N PRO A 80 9.71 -17.60 8.71
CA PRO A 80 9.02 -18.59 7.88
C PRO A 80 10.03 -19.53 7.22
N TYR A 81 9.76 -20.82 7.28
CA TYR A 81 10.52 -21.89 6.64
C TYR A 81 9.55 -22.79 5.87
N HIS A 82 10.09 -23.52 4.91
CA HIS A 82 9.33 -24.46 4.10
C HIS A 82 9.98 -25.84 4.11
N ILE A 83 9.16 -26.87 4.24
CA ILE A 83 9.58 -28.24 3.92
C ILE A 83 9.24 -28.51 2.46
N THR A 84 10.27 -28.74 1.66
CA THR A 84 10.20 -29.02 0.22
C THR A 84 10.65 -30.45 -0.07
N GLY A 85 10.74 -30.83 -1.35
CA GLY A 85 10.91 -32.21 -1.80
C GLY A 85 9.64 -32.84 -2.38
N PHE A 86 8.58 -32.04 -2.52
CA PHE A 86 7.34 -32.38 -3.22
C PHE A 86 7.35 -31.77 -4.62
N ASP A 87 6.50 -32.28 -5.52
CA ASP A 87 6.34 -31.79 -6.89
C ASP A 87 5.15 -30.82 -7.05
N ASN A 88 4.48 -30.48 -5.94
CA ASN A 88 3.31 -29.60 -5.92
C ASN A 88 3.28 -28.70 -4.66
N GLY A 89 4.31 -27.88 -4.48
CA GLY A 89 4.39 -26.90 -3.40
C GLY A 89 5.19 -27.38 -2.19
N ALA A 90 4.91 -26.79 -1.02
CA ALA A 90 5.69 -27.01 0.20
C ALA A 90 4.79 -26.94 1.45
N VAL A 91 5.28 -27.52 2.55
CA VAL A 91 4.66 -27.33 3.88
C VAL A 91 5.26 -26.07 4.51
N GLN A 92 4.41 -25.10 4.87
CA GLN A 92 4.83 -23.89 5.57
C GLN A 92 4.91 -24.11 7.08
N LEU A 93 5.95 -23.59 7.72
CA LEU A 93 6.09 -23.53 9.18
C LEU A 93 6.91 -22.31 9.61
N PHE A 94 6.93 -22.03 10.91
CA PHE A 94 7.83 -21.04 11.50
C PHE A 94 8.89 -21.74 12.32
N LEU A 95 10.17 -21.46 12.05
CA LEU A 95 11.26 -22.11 12.77
C LEU A 95 11.54 -21.36 14.07
N GLU A 96 11.24 -22.01 15.19
CA GLU A 96 11.45 -21.51 16.55
C GLU A 96 11.82 -22.66 17.49
N ALA A 97 12.37 -22.34 18.67
CA ALA A 97 12.77 -23.35 19.64
C ALA A 97 11.56 -24.14 20.17
N GLY A 98 11.71 -25.45 20.33
CA GLY A 98 10.65 -26.35 20.77
C GLY A 98 10.34 -27.49 19.80
N GLU A 99 9.25 -28.21 20.07
CA GLU A 99 8.81 -29.33 19.24
C GLU A 99 7.73 -28.87 18.25
N ILE A 100 8.10 -28.81 16.97
CA ILE A 100 7.21 -28.45 15.86
C ILE A 100 6.67 -29.75 15.26
N THR A 101 5.35 -29.90 15.23
CA THR A 101 4.67 -31.07 14.69
C THR A 101 3.90 -30.69 13.42
N VAL A 102 4.31 -31.28 12.29
CA VAL A 102 3.51 -31.33 11.06
C VAL A 102 2.50 -32.47 11.22
N LEU A 103 1.22 -32.12 11.31
CA LEU A 103 0.13 -33.08 11.42
C LEU A 103 0.07 -33.98 10.16
N PRO A 104 -0.52 -35.20 10.26
CA PRO A 104 -0.69 -36.08 9.11
C PRO A 104 -1.28 -35.36 7.90
N PHE A 105 -0.58 -35.42 6.75
CA PHE A 105 -0.97 -34.72 5.53
C PHE A 105 -0.71 -35.54 4.27
N ASP A 106 -1.39 -35.17 3.18
CA ASP A 106 -1.21 -35.75 1.85
C ASP A 106 -0.05 -35.07 1.12
N ALA A 107 1.04 -35.79 0.82
CA ALA A 107 2.23 -35.26 0.17
C ALA A 107 1.98 -34.75 -1.27
N ARG A 108 0.84 -35.09 -1.88
CA ARG A 108 0.42 -34.53 -3.17
C ARG A 108 -0.07 -33.08 -3.03
N PHE A 109 -0.44 -32.65 -1.82
CA PHE A 109 -0.97 -31.32 -1.50
C PHE A 109 -0.33 -30.74 -0.23
N PRO A 110 1.01 -30.58 -0.20
CA PRO A 110 1.75 -30.17 1.00
C PRO A 110 1.33 -28.79 1.54
N VAL A 111 0.82 -27.90 0.68
CA VAL A 111 0.27 -26.59 1.09
C VAL A 111 -0.90 -26.71 2.07
N GLY A 112 -1.61 -27.85 2.05
CA GLY A 112 -2.71 -28.14 2.98
C GLY A 112 -2.25 -28.66 4.34
N ALA A 113 -0.95 -28.94 4.52
CA ALA A 113 -0.43 -29.42 5.79
C ALA A 113 -0.67 -28.40 6.91
N ARG A 114 -0.88 -28.93 8.11
CA ARG A 114 -1.15 -28.17 9.32
C ARG A 114 -0.01 -28.38 10.29
N VAL A 115 0.51 -27.30 10.87
CA VAL A 115 1.70 -27.34 11.74
C VAL A 115 1.36 -26.71 13.09
N LYS A 116 1.80 -27.32 14.18
CA LYS A 116 1.52 -26.87 15.56
C LYS A 116 2.65 -27.24 16.53
N GLY A 117 2.51 -26.91 17.81
CA GLY A 117 3.37 -27.38 18.90
C GLY A 117 4.34 -26.32 19.44
N THR A 118 4.36 -25.15 18.81
CA THR A 118 5.13 -23.97 19.24
C THR A 118 4.29 -22.72 18.99
N PRO A 119 4.48 -21.61 19.75
CA PRO A 119 3.54 -20.49 19.77
C PRO A 119 3.20 -19.88 18.40
N THR A 120 4.21 -19.69 17.54
CA THR A 120 4.02 -19.10 16.20
C THR A 120 3.37 -20.11 15.25
N ASN A 121 3.69 -21.40 15.36
CA ASN A 121 3.02 -22.43 14.57
C ASN A 121 1.58 -22.68 15.03
N ASP A 122 1.28 -22.55 16.32
CA ASP A 122 -0.10 -22.62 16.83
C ASP A 122 -0.93 -21.43 16.32
N ALA A 123 -0.32 -20.24 16.21
CA ALA A 123 -0.95 -19.08 15.56
C ALA A 123 -1.20 -19.33 14.06
N LEU A 124 -0.24 -19.91 13.33
CA LEU A 124 -0.42 -20.35 11.94
C LEU A 124 -1.60 -21.33 11.80
N PHE A 125 -1.66 -22.34 12.67
CA PHE A 125 -2.76 -23.30 12.69
C PHE A 125 -4.12 -22.63 12.93
N ALA A 126 -4.18 -21.72 13.90
CA ALA A 126 -5.39 -20.97 14.20
C ALA A 126 -5.86 -20.11 13.01
N TYR A 127 -4.92 -19.46 12.30
CA TYR A 127 -5.23 -18.69 11.10
C TYR A 127 -5.70 -19.55 9.94
N GLN A 128 -5.06 -20.71 9.71
CA GLN A 128 -5.53 -21.67 8.70
C GLN A 128 -6.97 -22.12 9.00
N LYS A 129 -7.32 -22.36 10.27
CA LYS A 129 -8.69 -22.69 10.68
C LYS A 129 -9.67 -21.52 10.45
N ALA A 130 -9.25 -20.28 10.73
CA ALA A 130 -10.07 -19.10 10.44
C ALA A 130 -10.32 -18.94 8.93
N ASN A 131 -9.32 -19.27 8.11
CA ASN A 131 -9.45 -19.29 6.66
C ASN A 131 -10.40 -20.39 6.18
N ASP A 132 -10.36 -21.59 6.75
CA ASP A 132 -11.31 -22.66 6.45
C ASP A 132 -12.76 -22.21 6.73
N ALA A 133 -13.00 -21.53 7.85
CA ALA A 133 -14.31 -20.95 8.17
C ALA A 133 -14.74 -19.87 7.17
N SER A 134 -13.81 -19.05 6.67
CA SER A 134 -14.07 -18.07 5.61
C SER A 134 -14.47 -18.74 4.29
N VAL A 135 -13.84 -19.87 3.95
CA VAL A 135 -14.19 -20.67 2.76
C VAL A 135 -15.57 -21.29 2.90
N ASP A 136 -15.94 -21.78 4.08
CA ASP A 136 -17.29 -22.32 4.30
C ASP A 136 -18.36 -21.23 4.24
N ALA A 137 -18.09 -20.05 4.81
CA ALA A 137 -18.97 -18.89 4.65
C ALA A 137 -19.11 -18.45 3.19
N ALA A 138 -18.04 -18.56 2.39
CA ALA A 138 -18.06 -18.27 0.96
C ALA A 138 -18.99 -19.21 0.16
N LYS A 139 -19.03 -20.50 0.51
CA LYS A 139 -19.97 -21.48 -0.06
C LYS A 139 -21.41 -21.12 0.29
N VAL A 140 -21.67 -20.86 1.58
CA VAL A 140 -23.00 -20.46 2.07
C VAL A 140 -23.51 -19.20 1.36
N ARG A 141 -22.64 -18.21 1.13
CA ARG A 141 -23.00 -16.99 0.38
C ARG A 141 -23.43 -17.31 -1.06
N MET A 142 -22.69 -18.19 -1.74
CA MET A 142 -23.03 -18.61 -3.10
C MET A 142 -24.34 -19.40 -3.14
N ASP A 143 -24.54 -20.34 -2.21
CA ASP A 143 -25.77 -21.13 -2.13
C ASP A 143 -26.99 -20.24 -1.88
N LYS A 144 -26.86 -19.24 -1.00
CA LYS A 144 -27.91 -18.23 -0.78
C LYS A 144 -28.26 -17.50 -2.08
N VAL A 145 -27.26 -17.06 -2.84
CA VAL A 145 -27.48 -16.39 -4.14
C VAL A 145 -28.21 -17.34 -5.11
N ILE A 146 -27.73 -18.57 -5.27
CA ILE A 146 -28.36 -19.57 -6.15
C ILE A 146 -29.82 -19.87 -5.76
N SER A 147 -30.10 -19.96 -4.46
CA SER A 147 -31.46 -20.20 -3.95
C SER A 147 -32.40 -18.99 -4.12
N SER A 148 -31.86 -17.78 -4.17
CA SER A 148 -32.64 -16.54 -4.29
C SER A 148 -33.05 -16.22 -5.73
N LEU A 149 -32.46 -16.91 -6.72
CA LEU A 149 -32.68 -16.65 -8.14
C LEU A 149 -33.66 -17.66 -8.76
N PRO A 150 -34.53 -17.21 -9.69
CA PRO A 150 -35.39 -18.13 -10.44
C PRO A 150 -34.56 -19.08 -11.33
N PRO A 151 -35.07 -20.29 -11.65
CA PRO A 151 -34.39 -21.27 -12.51
C PRO A 151 -33.87 -20.68 -13.82
N GLU A 152 -34.65 -19.81 -14.45
CA GLU A 152 -34.31 -19.11 -15.70
C GLU A 152 -33.00 -18.30 -15.60
N LYS A 153 -32.74 -17.66 -14.47
CA LYS A 153 -31.53 -16.85 -14.25
C LYS A 153 -30.34 -17.67 -13.83
N ARG A 154 -30.53 -18.69 -12.99
CA ARG A 154 -29.42 -19.52 -12.47
C ARG A 154 -28.95 -20.60 -13.44
N ASN A 155 -29.80 -21.00 -14.39
CA ASN A 155 -29.45 -21.98 -15.43
C ASN A 155 -28.92 -21.31 -16.71
N ASP A 156 -29.01 -19.98 -16.83
CA ASP A 156 -28.39 -19.20 -17.90
C ASP A 156 -27.05 -18.63 -17.40
N GLU A 157 -25.95 -19.08 -18.01
CA GLU A 157 -24.59 -18.68 -17.62
C GLU A 157 -24.38 -17.16 -17.71
N LYS A 158 -24.88 -16.52 -18.77
CA LYS A 158 -24.70 -15.08 -18.99
C LYS A 158 -25.51 -14.26 -17.99
N ALA A 159 -26.72 -14.71 -17.65
CA ALA A 159 -27.57 -14.06 -16.65
C ALA A 159 -27.05 -14.28 -15.22
N PHE A 160 -26.42 -15.43 -14.94
CA PHE A 160 -25.86 -15.76 -13.63
C PHE A 160 -24.49 -15.11 -13.38
N PHE A 161 -23.68 -14.90 -14.43
CA PHE A 161 -22.31 -14.41 -14.33
C PHE A 161 -22.14 -13.14 -13.46
N PRO A 162 -22.99 -12.09 -13.57
CA PRO A 162 -22.86 -10.91 -12.70
C PRO A 162 -23.01 -11.22 -11.20
N TYR A 163 -23.86 -12.19 -10.84
CA TYR A 163 -24.05 -12.62 -9.44
C TYR A 163 -22.87 -13.45 -8.95
N GLN A 164 -22.39 -14.37 -9.78
CA GLN A 164 -21.19 -15.16 -9.49
C GLN A 164 -19.97 -14.24 -9.30
N ARG A 165 -19.79 -13.26 -10.18
CA ARG A 165 -18.72 -12.25 -10.11
C ARG A 165 -18.80 -11.45 -8.82
N ALA A 166 -19.96 -10.91 -8.47
CA ALA A 166 -20.13 -10.13 -7.24
C ALA A 166 -19.84 -10.96 -5.99
N THR A 167 -20.32 -12.21 -5.97
CA THR A 167 -20.07 -13.14 -4.86
C THR A 167 -18.61 -13.53 -4.76
N TYR A 168 -17.92 -13.75 -5.88
CA TYR A 168 -16.48 -14.03 -5.91
C TYR A 168 -15.67 -12.90 -5.27
N TYR A 169 -15.91 -11.64 -5.69
CA TYR A 169 -15.20 -10.50 -5.11
C TYR A 169 -15.59 -10.25 -3.65
N ALA A 170 -16.87 -10.44 -3.28
CA ALA A 170 -17.29 -10.36 -1.89
C ALA A 170 -16.58 -11.42 -1.01
N ASN A 171 -16.38 -12.63 -1.53
CA ASN A 171 -15.66 -13.68 -0.83
C ASN A 171 -14.16 -13.37 -0.74
N SER A 172 -13.55 -12.84 -1.81
CA SER A 172 -12.14 -12.41 -1.80
C SER A 172 -11.88 -11.32 -0.76
N LEU A 173 -12.79 -10.34 -0.65
CA LEU A 173 -12.72 -9.29 0.36
C LEU A 173 -13.03 -9.81 1.77
N SER A 174 -13.99 -10.73 1.92
CA SER A 174 -14.31 -11.38 3.21
C SER A 174 -13.13 -12.21 3.73
N HIS A 175 -12.33 -12.81 2.85
CA HIS A 175 -11.09 -13.47 3.27
C HIS A 175 -10.09 -12.47 3.90
N ARG A 176 -10.00 -11.25 3.36
CA ARG A 176 -9.19 -10.18 3.97
C ARG A 176 -9.75 -9.74 5.33
N THR A 177 -11.06 -9.77 5.56
CA THR A 177 -11.62 -9.47 6.89
C THR A 177 -11.22 -10.50 7.94
N ALA A 178 -11.08 -11.78 7.57
CA ALA A 178 -10.54 -12.80 8.47
C ALA A 178 -9.07 -12.52 8.84
N ALA A 179 -8.23 -12.13 7.88
CA ALA A 179 -6.85 -11.71 8.13
C ALA A 179 -6.77 -10.49 9.08
N MET A 180 -7.61 -9.48 8.88
CA MET A 180 -7.67 -8.30 9.75
C MET A 180 -8.07 -8.67 11.19
N ARG A 181 -9.11 -9.48 11.37
CA ARG A 181 -9.54 -9.96 12.70
C ARG A 181 -8.45 -10.77 13.39
N PHE A 182 -7.76 -11.63 12.64
CA PHE A 182 -6.68 -12.42 13.18
C PHE A 182 -5.53 -11.52 13.68
N VAL A 183 -5.08 -10.57 12.85
CA VAL A 183 -4.07 -9.59 13.25
C VAL A 183 -4.50 -8.85 14.51
N ALA A 184 -5.71 -8.27 14.55
CA ALA A 184 -6.20 -7.54 15.71
C ALA A 184 -6.18 -8.35 17.02
N SER A 185 -6.36 -9.68 16.94
CA SER A 185 -6.39 -10.57 18.11
C SER A 185 -5.06 -11.25 18.45
N HIS A 186 -4.04 -11.15 17.58
CA HIS A 186 -2.76 -11.88 17.71
C HIS A 186 -1.54 -10.99 17.45
N LEU A 187 -1.66 -9.66 17.63
CA LEU A 187 -0.57 -8.70 17.39
C LEU A 187 0.63 -8.87 18.35
N ASP A 188 0.48 -9.69 19.38
CA ASP A 188 1.53 -10.15 20.29
C ASP A 188 2.42 -11.25 19.68
N SER A 189 2.02 -11.84 18.54
CA SER A 189 2.79 -12.84 17.81
C SER A 189 3.53 -12.24 16.60
N PRO A 190 4.80 -12.62 16.34
CA PRO A 190 5.49 -12.31 15.08
C PRO A 190 4.72 -12.77 13.84
N PHE A 191 3.83 -13.76 13.98
CA PHE A 191 2.98 -14.22 12.88
C PHE A 191 2.01 -13.14 12.37
N ALA A 192 1.56 -12.22 13.24
CA ALA A 192 0.75 -11.09 12.78
C ALA A 192 1.52 -10.19 11.80
N LEU A 193 2.83 -9.99 12.00
CA LEU A 193 3.67 -9.25 11.06
C LEU A 193 3.74 -9.95 9.70
N TYR A 194 3.77 -11.29 9.70
CA TYR A 194 3.75 -12.09 8.47
C TYR A 194 2.44 -11.87 7.70
N ILE A 195 1.29 -11.92 8.39
CA ILE A 195 -0.01 -11.66 7.76
C ILE A 195 -0.07 -10.22 7.23
N ILE A 196 0.40 -9.23 7.99
CA ILE A 196 0.43 -7.85 7.49
C ILE A 196 1.28 -7.75 6.22
N LYS A 197 2.46 -8.38 6.20
CA LYS A 197 3.39 -8.35 5.05
C LYS A 197 2.83 -9.04 3.80
N TYR A 198 2.30 -10.25 3.93
CA TYR A 198 1.94 -11.09 2.78
C TYR A 198 0.47 -10.99 2.38
N ASP A 199 -0.44 -10.70 3.32
CA ASP A 199 -1.88 -10.65 3.07
C ASP A 199 -2.46 -9.24 3.01
N LEU A 200 -1.93 -8.29 3.80
CA LEU A 200 -2.54 -6.96 3.95
C LEU A 200 -1.72 -5.81 3.33
N PHE A 201 -0.42 -6.00 3.09
CA PHE A 201 0.48 -4.94 2.61
C PHE A 201 0.02 -4.31 1.29
N ARG A 202 -0.39 -5.13 0.32
CA ARG A 202 -0.91 -4.62 -0.96
C ARG A 202 -2.35 -4.14 -0.86
N PHE A 203 -3.08 -4.59 0.15
CA PHE A 203 -4.50 -4.31 0.31
C PHE A 203 -4.75 -2.87 0.74
N PHE A 204 -3.95 -2.36 1.68
CA PHE A 204 -4.08 -1.02 2.24
C PHE A 204 -3.18 0.01 1.58
N THR A 205 -3.54 1.28 1.71
CA THR A 205 -2.60 2.37 1.43
C THR A 205 -1.44 2.35 2.44
N PRO A 206 -0.24 2.84 2.06
CA PRO A 206 0.87 2.95 2.99
C PRO A 206 0.55 3.72 4.27
N GLN A 207 -0.27 4.77 4.15
CA GLN A 207 -0.70 5.56 5.31
C GLN A 207 -1.47 4.71 6.32
N VAL A 208 -2.44 3.92 5.88
CA VAL A 208 -3.21 3.03 6.78
C VAL A 208 -2.30 1.98 7.42
N LEU A 209 -1.35 1.43 6.66
CA LEU A 209 -0.38 0.48 7.20
C LEU A 209 0.49 1.10 8.29
N GLU A 210 1.00 2.32 8.09
CA GLU A 210 1.84 2.99 9.09
C GLU A 210 1.03 3.45 10.30
N GLU A 211 -0.07 4.18 10.07
CA GLU A 211 -0.83 4.85 11.13
C GLU A 211 -1.69 3.89 11.97
N THR A 212 -2.20 2.82 11.35
CA THR A 212 -3.08 1.84 12.02
C THR A 212 -2.34 0.56 12.35
N TYR A 213 -1.78 -0.14 11.36
CA TYR A 213 -1.24 -1.49 11.57
C TYR A 213 0.10 -1.49 12.31
N LEU A 214 1.09 -0.74 11.84
CA LEU A 214 2.43 -0.70 12.44
C LEU A 214 2.45 -0.01 13.80
N ASN A 215 1.60 0.99 14.00
CA ASN A 215 1.39 1.60 15.31
C ASN A 215 0.67 0.67 16.29
N ALA A 216 -0.20 -0.22 15.79
CA ALA A 216 -0.87 -1.21 16.63
C ALA A 216 0.09 -2.25 17.22
N VAL A 217 1.27 -2.47 16.62
CA VAL A 217 2.23 -3.49 17.05
C VAL A 217 2.77 -3.17 18.45
N PRO A 218 2.65 -4.07 19.44
CA PRO A 218 3.20 -3.91 20.78
C PRO A 218 4.72 -3.77 20.79
N ALA A 219 5.27 -3.08 21.80
CA ALA A 219 6.70 -2.74 21.87
C ALA A 219 7.65 -3.95 21.76
N ASP A 220 7.28 -5.10 22.33
CA ASP A 220 8.11 -6.31 22.27
C ASP A 220 8.16 -6.91 20.85
N VAL A 221 7.04 -6.90 20.12
CA VAL A 221 6.98 -7.42 18.74
C VAL A 221 7.69 -6.48 17.77
N ARG A 222 7.79 -5.17 18.07
CA ARG A 222 8.59 -4.22 17.27
C ARG A 222 10.09 -4.53 17.24
N LYS A 223 10.60 -5.32 18.19
CA LYS A 223 12.00 -5.78 18.22
C LYS A 223 12.28 -6.81 17.11
N HIS A 224 11.23 -7.44 16.57
CA HIS A 224 11.35 -8.43 15.52
C HIS A 224 11.89 -7.79 14.21
N PRO A 225 12.88 -8.40 13.51
CA PRO A 225 13.44 -7.84 12.27
C PRO A 225 12.39 -7.54 11.19
N MET A 226 11.34 -8.35 11.10
CA MET A 226 10.23 -8.16 10.15
C MET A 226 9.47 -6.84 10.38
N TYR A 227 9.41 -6.33 11.62
CA TYR A 227 8.75 -5.05 11.89
C TYR A 227 9.49 -3.89 11.23
N ARG A 228 10.83 -3.88 11.36
CA ARG A 228 11.70 -2.91 10.69
C ARG A 228 11.60 -3.04 9.17
N GLU A 229 11.63 -4.27 8.66
CA GLU A 229 11.46 -4.54 7.23
C GLU A 229 10.12 -3.97 6.72
N LEU A 230 9.01 -4.31 7.37
CA LEU A 230 7.68 -3.86 6.99
C LEU A 230 7.54 -2.33 7.09
N THR A 231 8.06 -1.71 8.15
CA THR A 231 8.09 -0.25 8.29
C THR A 231 8.84 0.41 7.13
N ASN A 232 9.98 -0.15 6.74
CA ASN A 232 10.75 0.36 5.61
C ASN A 232 10.03 0.17 4.27
N LEU A 233 9.37 -0.98 4.05
CA LEU A 233 8.58 -1.21 2.85
C LEU A 233 7.39 -0.24 2.74
N VAL A 234 6.69 0.00 3.86
CA VAL A 234 5.57 0.95 3.91
C VAL A 234 6.04 2.37 3.60
N ARG A 235 7.15 2.82 4.21
CA ARG A 235 7.71 4.16 3.96
C ARG A 235 8.27 4.30 2.55
N ALA A 236 8.89 3.26 2.00
CA ALA A 236 9.39 3.27 0.63
C ALA A 236 8.25 3.34 -0.40
N ALA A 237 7.11 2.72 -0.10
CA ALA A 237 5.90 2.82 -0.93
C ALA A 237 5.22 4.21 -0.87
N ASN A 238 5.67 5.10 0.02
CA ASN A 238 5.16 6.45 0.22
C ASN A 238 6.31 7.48 0.34
N LEU A 239 7.31 7.31 -0.52
CA LEU A 239 8.56 8.07 -0.48
C LEU A 239 8.35 9.48 -1.04
N GLU A 240 7.84 10.39 -0.22
CA GLU A 240 7.46 11.75 -0.61
C GLU A 240 7.89 12.79 0.44
N VAL A 241 7.98 14.06 0.04
CA VAL A 241 8.27 15.17 0.97
C VAL A 241 7.20 15.26 2.05
N GLY A 242 7.63 15.45 3.30
CA GLY A 242 6.78 15.48 4.48
C GLY A 242 6.45 14.12 5.08
N LYS A 243 6.87 13.00 4.45
CA LYS A 243 6.64 11.64 4.96
C LYS A 243 7.86 11.09 5.71
N PRO A 244 7.67 10.14 6.66
CA PRO A 244 8.76 9.48 7.35
C PRO A 244 9.69 8.72 6.39
N ALA A 245 10.99 8.86 6.58
CA ALA A 245 11.98 8.21 5.71
C ALA A 245 12.21 6.73 6.09
N PRO A 246 12.42 5.82 5.11
CA PRO A 246 12.89 4.47 5.39
C PRO A 246 14.20 4.49 6.17
N ASP A 247 14.32 3.65 7.20
CA ASP A 247 15.56 3.52 7.96
C ASP A 247 16.57 2.66 7.19
N ILE A 248 17.76 3.21 6.95
CA ILE A 248 18.85 2.52 6.26
C ILE A 248 20.02 2.33 7.21
N ASP A 249 20.76 1.25 7.01
CA ASP A 249 22.01 1.00 7.71
C ASP A 249 23.08 0.47 6.76
N GLY A 250 24.31 0.48 7.25
CA GLY A 250 25.46 -0.08 6.57
C GLY A 250 26.65 -0.19 7.51
N GLN A 251 27.74 -0.74 6.98
CA GLN A 251 29.03 -0.74 7.67
C GLN A 251 29.78 0.54 7.33
N THR A 252 30.42 1.13 8.32
CA THR A 252 31.39 2.22 8.17
C THR A 252 32.72 1.68 7.62
N PRO A 253 33.66 2.55 7.19
CA PRO A 253 35.00 2.11 6.77
C PRO A 253 35.74 1.23 7.80
N ASP A 254 35.50 1.46 9.09
CA ASP A 254 36.02 0.69 10.23
C ASP A 254 35.11 -0.47 10.67
N ASP A 255 34.21 -0.93 9.81
CA ASP A 255 33.33 -2.10 10.00
C ASP A 255 32.33 -1.99 11.17
N LYS A 256 32.04 -0.78 11.63
CA LYS A 256 30.98 -0.52 12.62
C LYS A 256 29.65 -0.35 11.92
N ARG A 257 28.58 -0.83 12.53
CA ARG A 257 27.21 -0.57 12.05
C ARG A 257 26.82 0.87 12.39
N LEU A 258 26.24 1.57 11.43
CA LEU A 258 25.57 2.86 11.64
C LEU A 258 24.24 2.86 10.87
N ALA A 259 23.17 3.31 11.53
CA ALA A 259 21.85 3.49 10.95
C ALA A 259 21.43 4.96 10.88
N LEU A 260 20.51 5.28 9.96
CA LEU A 260 19.90 6.61 9.87
C LEU A 260 19.14 6.96 11.16
N SER A 261 18.51 5.98 11.81
CA SER A 261 17.84 6.13 13.10
C SER A 261 18.77 6.57 14.24
N ASP A 262 20.08 6.28 14.17
CA ASP A 262 21.08 6.76 15.14
C ASP A 262 21.31 8.27 15.04
N LEU A 263 20.83 8.90 13.96
CA LEU A 263 21.01 10.33 13.66
C LEU A 263 19.74 11.17 13.92
N ARG A 264 18.73 10.61 14.59
CA ARG A 264 17.50 11.33 14.96
C ARG A 264 17.81 12.61 15.77
N GLY A 265 16.98 13.63 15.59
CA GLY A 265 17.19 14.96 16.18
C GLY A 265 18.18 15.85 15.40
N LYS A 266 18.72 15.38 14.27
CA LYS A 266 19.57 16.16 13.37
C LYS A 266 18.96 16.24 11.98
N TYR A 267 19.28 17.30 11.25
CA TYR A 267 19.13 17.28 9.80
C TYR A 267 20.16 16.33 9.21
N VAL A 268 19.72 15.41 8.35
CA VAL A 268 20.58 14.42 7.71
C VAL A 268 20.47 14.55 6.19
N LEU A 269 21.55 14.90 5.52
CA LEU A 269 21.66 14.78 4.07
C LEU A 269 22.16 13.37 3.75
N ILE A 270 21.27 12.50 3.27
CA ILE A 270 21.67 11.22 2.71
C ILE A 270 22.22 11.48 1.30
N ASP A 271 23.44 11.04 1.04
CA ASP A 271 24.11 11.17 -0.27
C ASP A 271 24.43 9.79 -0.82
N PHE A 272 23.68 9.34 -1.82
CA PHE A 272 23.96 8.10 -2.53
C PHE A 272 25.00 8.35 -3.62
N TRP A 273 26.15 7.68 -3.53
CA TRP A 273 27.29 7.92 -4.40
C TRP A 273 28.09 6.64 -4.68
N ALA A 274 29.08 6.74 -5.56
CA ALA A 274 30.03 5.66 -5.81
C ALA A 274 31.42 6.20 -6.15
N SER A 275 32.47 5.42 -5.86
CA SER A 275 33.86 5.82 -6.14
C SER A 275 34.13 6.09 -7.62
N TRP A 276 33.45 5.36 -8.51
CA TRP A 276 33.52 5.47 -9.96
C TRP A 276 32.64 6.59 -10.55
N CYS A 277 31.77 7.21 -9.75
CA CYS A 277 30.83 8.23 -10.20
C CYS A 277 31.50 9.61 -10.30
N ALA A 278 31.90 10.01 -11.52
CA ALA A 278 32.51 11.33 -11.74
C ALA A 278 31.60 12.53 -11.36
N PRO A 279 30.28 12.53 -11.67
CA PRO A 279 29.39 13.59 -11.20
C PRO A 279 29.30 13.68 -9.67
N CYS A 280 29.31 12.56 -8.95
CA CYS A 280 29.30 12.55 -7.49
C CYS A 280 30.54 13.25 -6.92
N ARG A 281 31.72 12.99 -7.48
CA ARG A 281 32.97 13.63 -7.05
C ARG A 281 32.98 15.15 -7.27
N ARG A 282 32.22 15.64 -8.27
CA ARG A 282 32.03 17.08 -8.49
C ARG A 282 31.16 17.76 -7.44
N GLU A 283 30.29 17.01 -6.76
CA GLU A 283 29.45 17.54 -5.66
C GLU A 283 30.18 17.59 -4.31
N PHE A 284 31.31 16.89 -4.13
CA PHE A 284 32.02 16.87 -2.84
C PHE A 284 32.40 18.27 -2.31
N PRO A 285 32.91 19.22 -3.12
CA PRO A 285 33.16 20.58 -2.65
C PRO A 285 31.90 21.30 -2.16
N VAL A 286 30.76 21.08 -2.83
CA VAL A 286 29.46 21.66 -2.45
C VAL A 286 28.99 21.09 -1.10
N ILE A 287 29.15 19.78 -0.89
CA ILE A 287 28.82 19.15 0.39
C ILE A 287 29.72 19.69 1.53
N LYS A 288 31.02 19.92 1.27
CA LYS A 288 31.92 20.58 2.24
C LYS A 288 31.43 21.99 2.59
N GLN A 289 30.97 22.74 1.59
CA GLN A 289 30.40 24.07 1.80
C GLN A 289 29.10 24.00 2.62
N ALA A 290 28.20 23.05 2.35
CA ALA A 290 26.98 22.85 3.14
C ALA A 290 27.29 22.53 4.62
N LEU A 291 28.30 21.68 4.88
CA LEU A 291 28.79 21.40 6.22
C LEU A 291 29.33 22.67 6.92
N ALA A 292 30.09 23.50 6.21
CA ALA A 292 30.61 24.76 6.75
C ALA A 292 29.49 25.77 7.05
N GLU A 293 28.50 25.89 6.16
CA GLU A 293 27.37 26.81 6.30
C GLU A 293 26.47 26.48 7.51
N THR A 294 26.41 25.21 7.91
CA THR A 294 25.60 24.74 9.06
C THR A 294 26.34 24.69 10.38
N GLN A 295 27.68 24.72 10.35
CA GLN A 295 28.50 24.56 11.53
C GLN A 295 28.16 25.60 12.60
N GLY A 296 27.76 25.12 13.78
CA GLY A 296 27.37 25.97 14.91
C GLY A 296 25.99 26.63 14.78
N LYS A 297 25.28 26.48 13.66
CA LYS A 297 23.93 27.03 13.45
C LYS A 297 22.83 26.01 13.73
N VAL A 298 22.95 24.82 13.15
CA VAL A 298 21.97 23.72 13.28
C VAL A 298 22.69 22.36 13.37
N PRO A 299 22.12 21.35 14.04
CA PRO A 299 22.64 19.98 14.00
C PRO A 299 22.46 19.39 12.60
N PHE A 300 23.51 19.38 11.80
CA PHE A 300 23.52 18.87 10.42
C PHE A 300 24.59 17.81 10.22
N VAL A 301 24.22 16.69 9.59
CA VAL A 301 25.09 15.55 9.28
C VAL A 301 24.89 15.14 7.83
N VAL A 302 25.98 14.79 7.16
CA VAL A 302 25.95 14.11 5.86
C VAL A 302 26.13 12.62 6.12
N LEU A 303 25.18 11.81 5.69
CA LEU A 303 25.26 10.34 5.69
C LEU A 303 25.44 9.87 4.26
N SER A 304 26.69 9.72 3.83
CA SER A 304 27.02 9.24 2.49
C SER A 304 26.92 7.72 2.42
N TYR A 305 25.96 7.23 1.63
CA TYR A 305 25.75 5.81 1.35
C TYR A 305 26.43 5.44 0.03
N SER A 306 27.52 4.67 0.10
CA SER A 306 28.20 4.19 -1.10
C SER A 306 27.53 2.96 -1.68
N ILE A 307 27.26 2.99 -2.98
CA ILE A 307 26.86 1.84 -3.80
C ILE A 307 28.06 1.18 -4.50
N ASP A 308 29.26 1.28 -3.94
CA ASP A 308 30.40 0.47 -4.39
C ASP A 308 30.18 -1.02 -4.03
N SER A 309 30.89 -1.91 -4.70
CA SER A 309 30.92 -3.35 -4.37
C SER A 309 32.26 -3.79 -3.76
N LYS A 310 33.27 -2.91 -3.78
CA LYS A 310 34.63 -3.18 -3.29
C LYS A 310 35.05 -2.16 -2.26
N LYS A 311 35.31 -2.63 -1.04
CA LYS A 311 35.68 -1.79 0.11
C LYS A 311 36.88 -0.90 -0.18
N LYS A 312 37.91 -1.41 -0.86
CA LYS A 312 39.14 -0.65 -1.15
C LYS A 312 38.89 0.55 -2.07
N GLU A 313 38.08 0.38 -3.12
CA GLU A 313 37.78 1.47 -4.07
C GLU A 313 37.00 2.60 -3.38
N TRP A 314 36.02 2.21 -2.55
CA TRP A 314 35.26 3.14 -1.72
C TRP A 314 36.13 3.91 -0.73
N THR A 315 36.93 3.21 0.07
CA THR A 315 37.79 3.81 1.11
C THR A 315 38.91 4.66 0.52
N ASP A 316 39.61 4.20 -0.52
CA ASP A 316 40.61 4.99 -1.23
C ASP A 316 40.03 6.32 -1.76
N CYS A 317 38.78 6.30 -2.25
CA CYS A 317 38.13 7.51 -2.76
C CYS A 317 37.82 8.52 -1.65
N ILE A 318 37.39 8.05 -0.47
CA ILE A 318 37.21 8.88 0.73
C ILE A 318 38.51 9.60 1.09
N GLU A 319 39.63 8.87 1.07
CA GLU A 319 40.95 9.42 1.42
C GLU A 319 41.44 10.45 0.40
N ARG A 320 41.43 10.09 -0.89
CA ARG A 320 41.93 10.95 -1.97
C ARG A 320 41.18 12.29 -2.06
N ASN A 321 39.90 12.31 -1.72
CA ASN A 321 39.06 13.51 -1.79
C ASN A 321 38.91 14.24 -0.45
N GLY A 322 39.56 13.75 0.62
CA GLY A 322 39.50 14.37 1.94
C GLY A 322 38.08 14.48 2.50
N LEU A 323 37.34 13.36 2.51
CA LEU A 323 35.95 13.31 2.97
C LEU A 323 35.81 12.96 4.47
N LYS A 324 36.89 13.12 5.25
CA LYS A 324 37.00 12.73 6.68
C LYS A 324 36.55 13.85 7.65
N HIS A 325 35.38 14.44 7.42
CA HIS A 325 34.81 15.45 8.32
C HIS A 325 34.00 14.80 9.46
N ALA A 326 34.00 15.37 10.67
CA ALA A 326 33.34 14.77 11.84
C ALA A 326 31.82 14.55 11.68
N ASN A 327 31.16 15.45 10.93
CA ASN A 327 29.73 15.33 10.58
C ASN A 327 29.51 14.75 9.17
N TRP A 328 30.51 14.12 8.58
CA TRP A 328 30.40 13.42 7.30
C TRP A 328 30.66 11.94 7.50
N LEU A 329 29.57 11.22 7.69
CA LEU A 329 29.55 9.80 8.00
C LEU A 329 29.40 9.00 6.71
N HIS A 330 30.14 7.90 6.60
CA HIS A 330 30.16 7.06 5.40
C HIS A 330 29.71 5.65 5.77
N ILE A 331 28.76 5.10 5.02
CA ILE A 331 28.31 3.71 5.15
C ILE A 331 28.17 3.04 3.79
N SER A 332 28.30 1.71 3.76
CA SER A 332 27.99 0.90 2.59
C SER A 332 27.53 -0.50 2.99
N ALA A 333 26.70 -1.12 2.14
CA ALA A 333 26.44 -2.56 2.19
C ALA A 333 27.38 -3.36 1.26
N LEU A 334 28.23 -2.69 0.48
CA LEU A 334 29.11 -3.27 -0.54
C LEU A 334 28.37 -4.17 -1.56
N LYS A 335 27.12 -3.82 -1.89
CA LYS A 335 26.23 -4.60 -2.75
C LYS A 335 25.94 -3.96 -4.10
N GLY A 336 26.64 -2.89 -4.47
CA GLY A 336 26.36 -2.22 -5.74
C GLY A 336 24.94 -1.66 -5.79
N TRP A 337 24.34 -1.69 -6.97
CA TRP A 337 22.91 -1.44 -7.20
C TRP A 337 21.97 -2.43 -6.48
N GLY A 338 22.48 -3.59 -6.04
CA GLY A 338 21.73 -4.55 -5.23
C GLY A 338 21.57 -4.15 -3.75
N SER A 339 22.09 -2.98 -3.35
CA SER A 339 22.04 -2.49 -1.97
C SER A 339 20.60 -2.29 -1.49
N PRO A 340 20.22 -2.78 -0.29
CA PRO A 340 18.88 -2.59 0.25
C PRO A 340 18.45 -1.12 0.36
N ALA A 341 19.38 -0.23 0.75
CA ALA A 341 19.10 1.20 0.84
C ALA A 341 18.79 1.84 -0.52
N ALA A 342 19.51 1.44 -1.58
CA ALA A 342 19.27 1.93 -2.94
C ALA A 342 17.85 1.55 -3.40
N LYS A 343 17.40 0.33 -3.10
CA LYS A 343 16.03 -0.12 -3.40
C LYS A 343 14.98 0.67 -2.61
N LEU A 344 15.19 0.88 -1.30
CA LEU A 344 14.23 1.60 -0.45
C LEU A 344 14.03 3.07 -0.85
N TYR A 345 15.07 3.72 -1.39
CA TYR A 345 15.03 5.12 -1.80
C TYR A 345 14.83 5.33 -3.32
N ASN A 346 14.50 4.25 -4.05
CA ASN A 346 14.38 4.20 -5.51
C ASN A 346 15.57 4.87 -6.23
N VAL A 347 16.79 4.47 -5.88
CA VAL A 347 18.03 5.01 -6.44
C VAL A 347 18.34 4.30 -7.76
N GLU A 348 17.99 4.93 -8.87
CA GLU A 348 18.24 4.43 -10.23
C GLU A 348 19.50 5.04 -10.87
N ALA A 349 19.96 6.18 -10.34
CA ALA A 349 21.17 6.86 -10.78
C ALA A 349 21.86 7.54 -9.59
N VAL A 350 23.18 7.77 -9.71
CA VAL A 350 23.97 8.53 -8.73
C VAL A 350 24.65 9.75 -9.37
N PRO A 351 24.82 10.88 -8.64
CA PRO A 351 24.44 11.04 -7.24
C PRO A 351 22.93 11.11 -7.06
N ARG A 352 22.45 10.87 -5.84
CA ARG A 352 21.05 11.11 -5.44
C ARG A 352 21.07 11.52 -3.97
N THR A 353 20.39 12.62 -3.65
CA THR A 353 20.41 13.17 -2.29
C THR A 353 19.02 13.19 -1.70
N VAL A 354 18.92 12.95 -0.40
CA VAL A 354 17.66 13.09 0.34
C VAL A 354 17.94 13.84 1.62
N LEU A 355 17.31 15.00 1.79
CA LEU A 355 17.42 15.77 3.02
C LEU A 355 16.32 15.31 3.99
N ILE A 356 16.72 14.89 5.18
CA ILE A 356 15.86 14.41 6.25
C ILE A 356 15.86 15.41 7.40
N GLY A 357 14.68 15.68 7.96
CA GLY A 357 14.48 16.54 9.11
C GLY A 357 14.82 15.87 10.44
N PRO A 358 14.97 16.65 11.53
CA PRO A 358 15.21 16.12 12.88
C PRO A 358 14.15 15.13 13.38
N ASP A 359 12.92 15.26 12.89
CA ASP A 359 11.77 14.38 13.14
C ASP A 359 11.82 13.05 12.36
N GLY A 360 12.76 12.93 11.42
CA GLY A 360 12.91 11.77 10.54
C GLY A 360 12.05 11.83 9.28
N ASN A 361 11.39 12.96 9.00
CA ASN A 361 10.60 13.16 7.77
C ASN A 361 11.47 13.70 6.63
N ILE A 362 11.09 13.39 5.39
CA ILE A 362 11.77 13.84 4.19
C ILE A 362 11.46 15.32 3.96
N VAL A 363 12.49 16.14 3.78
CA VAL A 363 12.39 17.58 3.52
C VAL A 363 12.50 17.88 2.03
N ALA A 364 13.43 17.21 1.34
CA ALA A 364 13.67 17.43 -0.09
C ALA A 364 14.43 16.26 -0.73
N PHE A 365 14.30 16.14 -2.05
CA PHE A 365 15.08 15.22 -2.88
C PHE A 365 16.00 15.99 -3.82
N ASP A 366 17.06 15.33 -4.28
CA ASP A 366 17.88 15.72 -5.43
C ASP A 366 18.47 17.14 -5.40
N LEU A 367 18.68 17.70 -4.20
CA LEU A 367 19.41 18.94 -3.96
C LEU A 367 20.88 18.83 -4.41
N ARG A 368 21.30 19.69 -5.35
CA ARG A 368 22.67 19.74 -5.87
C ARG A 368 23.15 21.16 -6.08
N GLY A 369 24.46 21.37 -6.13
CA GLY A 369 25.04 22.69 -6.35
C GLY A 369 24.43 23.76 -5.44
N GLU A 370 24.08 24.91 -6.01
CA GLU A 370 23.50 26.03 -5.24
C GLU A 370 22.16 25.68 -4.60
N GLN A 371 21.36 24.76 -5.18
CA GLN A 371 20.09 24.35 -4.57
C GLN A 371 20.30 23.69 -3.20
N LEU A 372 21.36 22.91 -3.04
CA LEU A 372 21.73 22.33 -1.75
C LEU A 372 22.12 23.42 -0.75
N ILE A 373 22.94 24.37 -1.18
CA ILE A 373 23.39 25.47 -0.32
C ILE A 373 22.20 26.33 0.13
N ASP A 374 21.30 26.69 -0.79
CA ASP A 374 20.11 27.47 -0.50
C ASP A 374 19.14 26.75 0.43
N ALA A 375 18.95 25.43 0.25
CA ALA A 375 18.13 24.64 1.15
C ALA A 375 18.72 24.60 2.56
N VAL A 376 20.05 24.43 2.66
CA VAL A 376 20.78 24.36 3.92
C VAL A 376 20.77 25.70 4.67
N ARG A 377 20.89 26.84 3.96
CA ARG A 377 20.78 28.19 4.54
C ARG A 377 19.41 28.47 5.15
N LYS A 378 18.36 27.78 4.70
CA LYS A 378 16.98 27.94 5.19
C LYS A 378 16.67 27.07 6.42
N LEU A 379 17.56 26.15 6.80
CA LEU A 379 17.36 25.28 7.97
C LEU A 379 17.37 26.10 9.26
N LYS A 380 16.54 25.71 10.22
CA LYS A 380 16.38 26.39 11.51
C LYS A 380 16.49 25.38 12.64
N ASN A 381 16.88 25.84 13.84
CA ASN A 381 16.77 25.00 15.03
C ASN A 381 15.29 24.77 15.33
N VAL A 382 14.91 23.50 15.41
CA VAL A 382 13.57 23.07 15.82
C VAL A 382 13.71 22.35 17.15
N ASP A 383 13.00 22.82 18.17
CA ASP A 383 12.96 22.12 19.46
C ASP A 383 12.35 20.72 19.25
N ALA A 384 13.10 19.68 19.61
CA ALA A 384 12.70 18.28 19.46
C ALA A 384 11.36 17.94 20.16
N LYS A 385 10.88 18.78 21.09
CA LYS A 385 9.57 18.63 21.75
C LYS A 385 8.38 19.07 20.88
N GLN A 386 8.56 19.94 19.88
CA GLN A 386 7.50 20.33 18.94
C GLN A 386 7.39 19.36 17.75
N ALA A 387 8.42 18.55 17.49
CA ALA A 387 8.48 17.59 16.39
C ALA A 387 7.53 16.38 16.52
N ASN A 388 7.09 16.04 17.75
CA ASN A 388 6.17 14.93 17.99
C ASN A 388 4.68 15.33 17.94
N GLY A 389 4.38 16.57 17.58
CA GLY A 389 3.02 17.06 17.37
C GLY A 389 2.57 16.88 15.93
N SER A 390 2.66 15.67 15.36
CA SER A 390 1.84 15.42 14.18
C SER A 390 0.39 15.54 14.63
N LYS A 391 -0.39 16.37 13.94
CA LYS A 391 -1.84 16.43 14.07
C LYS A 391 -2.42 15.10 13.60
N GLY A 392 -2.22 14.04 14.38
CA GLY A 392 -2.90 12.76 14.27
C GLY A 392 -4.31 12.92 14.79
N GLN A 393 -5.14 13.62 14.03
CA GLN A 393 -6.59 13.69 14.17
C GLN A 393 -7.13 14.43 12.95
N ASN A 394 -7.22 13.69 11.84
CA ASN A 394 -8.18 13.84 10.76
C ASN A 394 -7.94 12.70 9.77
N MET A 395 -8.08 11.46 10.25
CA MET A 395 -8.36 10.36 9.33
C MET A 395 -9.75 10.65 8.75
N ILE A 396 -9.77 10.87 7.44
CA ILE A 396 -10.96 10.97 6.61
C ILE A 396 -11.87 12.13 7.05
N LYS A 397 -11.52 13.37 6.67
CA LYS A 397 -12.61 14.23 6.19
C LYS A 397 -13.19 13.49 5.00
N ALA A 398 -14.32 12.84 5.22
CA ALA A 398 -15.11 12.18 4.19
C ALA A 398 -15.03 13.06 2.94
N ALA A 399 -14.66 12.45 1.81
CA ALA A 399 -14.98 13.05 0.53
C ALA A 399 -16.45 13.44 0.66
N VAL A 400 -16.69 14.75 0.71
CA VAL A 400 -18.02 15.31 0.98
C VAL A 400 -18.87 14.79 -0.15
N ILE A 401 -19.64 13.73 0.13
CA ILE A 401 -20.82 13.42 -0.65
C ILE A 401 -21.60 14.73 -0.60
N ASN A 402 -21.81 15.36 -1.75
CA ASN A 402 -22.66 16.54 -1.86
C ASN A 402 -23.89 16.32 -0.96
N GLU A 403 -24.17 17.26 -0.07
CA GLU A 403 -25.18 17.26 0.99
C GLU A 403 -26.64 17.15 0.49
N ALA A 404 -26.93 16.30 -0.49
CA ALA A 404 -28.25 16.16 -1.12
C ALA A 404 -28.55 14.74 -1.64
N GLN A 405 -28.00 13.69 -1.02
CA GLN A 405 -28.37 12.31 -1.32
C GLN A 405 -29.04 11.66 -0.10
N THR A 406 -30.27 11.16 -0.30
CA THR A 406 -31.07 10.50 0.74
C THR A 406 -30.43 9.19 1.16
N ILE A 407 -30.10 9.03 2.44
CA ILE A 407 -29.54 7.79 3.00
C ILE A 407 -30.50 6.62 2.64
N PRO A 408 -30.06 5.65 1.83
CA PRO A 408 -30.87 4.47 1.55
C PRO A 408 -30.92 3.59 2.80
N ASP A 409 -32.08 2.99 3.08
CA ASP A 409 -32.26 2.03 4.18
C ASP A 409 -31.71 2.53 5.53
N LYS A 410 -32.38 3.55 6.09
CA LYS A 410 -31.97 4.20 7.35
C LYS A 410 -31.77 3.21 8.52
N PRO A 411 -32.62 2.18 8.75
CA PRO A 411 -32.36 1.19 9.79
C PRO A 411 -31.04 0.44 9.59
N LEU A 412 -30.71 0.05 8.36
CA LEU A 412 -29.44 -0.61 8.06
C LEU A 412 -28.25 0.34 8.25
N TYR A 413 -28.39 1.61 7.89
CA TYR A 413 -27.37 2.64 8.16
C TYR A 413 -27.10 2.81 9.66
N GLU A 414 -28.15 2.80 10.49
CA GLU A 414 -28.01 2.90 11.95
C GLU A 414 -27.24 1.70 12.54
N GLN A 415 -27.46 0.49 12.00
CA GLN A 415 -26.66 -0.70 12.39
C GLN A 415 -25.19 -0.54 12.01
N TYR A 416 -24.91 0.00 10.82
CA TYR A 416 -23.54 0.26 10.39
C TYR A 416 -22.82 1.28 11.29
N VAL A 417 -23.50 2.38 11.63
CA VAL A 417 -22.96 3.40 12.53
C VAL A 417 -22.77 2.86 13.95
N ALA A 418 -23.58 1.90 14.39
CA ALA A 418 -23.42 1.28 15.70
C ALA A 418 -22.08 0.53 15.86
N LEU A 419 -21.42 0.11 14.77
CA LEU A 419 -20.08 -0.49 14.81
C LEU A 419 -19.03 0.48 15.37
N GLU A 420 -19.19 1.79 15.16
CA GLU A 420 -18.30 2.79 15.72
C GLU A 420 -18.37 2.84 17.25
N ARG A 421 -19.57 2.70 17.82
CA ARG A 421 -19.75 2.64 19.28
C ARG A 421 -19.08 1.40 19.89
N GLN A 422 -19.04 0.28 19.14
CA GLN A 422 -18.35 -0.93 19.58
C GLN A 422 -16.84 -0.70 19.64
N ARG A 423 -16.26 -0.06 18.62
CA ARG A 423 -14.85 0.35 18.61
C ARG A 423 -14.52 1.26 19.79
N ASP A 424 -15.29 2.31 19.99
CA ASP A 424 -15.02 3.28 21.06
C ASP A 424 -15.09 2.64 22.44
N LYS A 425 -16.03 1.70 22.63
CA LYS A 425 -16.11 0.88 23.84
C LYS A 425 -14.87 -0.01 24.00
N GLN A 426 -14.44 -0.71 22.95
CA GLN A 426 -13.23 -1.55 22.99
C GLN A 426 -11.99 -0.74 23.39
N ILE A 427 -11.85 0.49 22.87
CA ILE A 427 -10.75 1.40 23.24
C ILE A 427 -10.86 1.79 24.72
N ALA A 428 -12.04 2.20 25.18
CA ALA A 428 -12.26 2.62 26.55
C ALA A 428 -11.97 1.48 27.55
N ASP A 429 -12.50 0.29 27.27
CA ASP A 429 -12.32 -0.91 28.10
C ASP A 429 -10.84 -1.33 28.14
N GLY A 430 -10.16 -1.34 27.00
CA GLY A 430 -8.74 -1.67 26.91
C GLY A 430 -7.84 -0.69 27.68
N ILE A 431 -8.08 0.62 27.55
CA ILE A 431 -7.33 1.64 28.31
C ILE A 431 -7.64 1.54 29.80
N ALA A 432 -8.89 1.27 30.19
CA ALA A 432 -9.26 1.06 31.58
C ALA A 432 -8.56 -0.16 32.18
N GLN A 433 -8.46 -1.26 31.43
CA GLN A 433 -7.73 -2.46 31.85
C GLN A 433 -6.22 -2.20 31.97
N LEU A 434 -5.63 -1.47 31.03
CA LEU A 434 -4.21 -1.08 31.10
C LEU A 434 -3.94 -0.20 32.32
N ARG A 435 -4.82 0.78 32.58
CA ARG A 435 -4.76 1.62 33.79
C ARG A 435 -4.86 0.79 35.06
N ALA A 436 -5.78 -0.17 35.12
CA ALA A 436 -5.97 -1.02 36.29
C ALA A 436 -4.76 -1.93 36.57
N THR A 437 -4.07 -2.39 35.53
CA THR A 437 -2.94 -3.34 35.64
C THR A 437 -1.58 -2.66 35.81
N LYS A 438 -1.37 -1.47 35.25
CA LYS A 438 -0.07 -0.77 35.23
C LYS A 438 -0.07 0.60 35.94
N GLY A 439 -1.24 1.14 36.25
CA GLY A 439 -1.40 2.44 36.92
C GLY A 439 -1.33 3.66 35.98
N GLU A 440 -1.79 4.82 36.46
CA GLU A 440 -1.86 6.05 35.66
C GLU A 440 -0.47 6.62 35.31
N ALA A 441 0.51 6.46 36.20
CA ALA A 441 1.87 6.92 35.95
C ALA A 441 2.49 6.19 34.74
N TYR A 442 2.19 4.90 34.56
CA TYR A 442 2.66 4.12 33.43
C TYR A 442 2.16 4.69 32.10
N LEU A 443 0.88 5.07 32.00
CA LEU A 443 0.29 5.61 30.76
C LEU A 443 1.00 6.87 30.25
N ASN A 444 1.69 7.60 31.14
CA ASN A 444 2.44 8.81 30.78
C ASN A 444 3.87 8.53 30.29
N THR A 445 4.37 7.31 30.45
CA THR A 445 5.68 6.86 29.93
C THR A 445 5.65 6.68 28.40
N ALA A 446 6.83 6.49 27.80
CA ALA A 446 6.92 6.20 26.36
C ALA A 446 6.32 4.82 26.03
N GLU A 447 6.53 3.83 26.91
CA GLU A 447 5.95 2.50 26.79
C GLU A 447 4.43 2.54 26.95
N GLY A 448 3.91 3.23 27.97
CA GLY A 448 2.46 3.34 28.19
C GLY A 448 1.74 4.05 27.05
N LYS A 449 2.33 5.10 26.45
CA LYS A 449 1.79 5.72 25.24
C LYS A 449 1.78 4.76 24.05
N THR A 450 2.80 3.92 23.93
CA THR A 450 2.90 2.88 22.89
C THR A 450 1.80 1.85 23.06
N ASP A 451 1.55 1.38 24.28
CA ASP A 451 0.49 0.40 24.57
C ASP A 451 -0.91 0.99 24.35
N VAL A 452 -1.14 2.26 24.70
CA VAL A 452 -2.40 2.96 24.38
C VAL A 452 -2.59 3.08 22.87
N ALA A 453 -1.53 3.39 22.12
CA ALA A 453 -1.59 3.38 20.65
C ALA A 453 -1.88 1.97 20.10
N SER A 454 -1.31 0.94 20.72
CA SER A 454 -1.59 -0.47 20.39
C SER A 454 -3.07 -0.82 20.55
N ILE A 455 -3.66 -0.49 21.70
CA ILE A 455 -5.09 -0.71 22.00
C ILE A 455 -5.99 0.00 20.97
N ARG A 456 -5.67 1.26 20.65
CA ARG A 456 -6.43 2.03 19.64
C ARG A 456 -6.30 1.40 18.26
N GLY A 457 -5.09 1.07 17.83
CA GLY A 457 -4.84 0.46 16.53
C GLY A 457 -5.53 -0.89 16.38
N ILE A 458 -5.51 -1.74 17.41
CA ILE A 458 -6.24 -3.02 17.44
C ILE A 458 -7.74 -2.80 17.23
N ALA A 459 -8.34 -1.87 17.96
CA ALA A 459 -9.76 -1.56 17.83
C ALA A 459 -10.11 -1.00 16.44
N GLU A 460 -9.25 -0.16 15.85
CA GLU A 460 -9.42 0.36 14.49
C GLU A 460 -9.33 -0.76 13.43
N ILE A 461 -8.38 -1.70 13.56
CA ILE A 461 -8.27 -2.85 12.65
C ILE A 461 -9.54 -3.71 12.71
N SER A 462 -10.00 -4.04 13.92
CA SER A 462 -11.25 -4.77 14.12
C SER A 462 -12.45 -4.03 13.50
N TRP A 463 -12.55 -2.73 13.74
CA TRP A 463 -13.63 -1.90 13.23
C TRP A 463 -13.67 -1.83 11.70
N ILE A 464 -12.51 -1.67 11.04
CA ILE A 464 -12.41 -1.74 9.57
C ILE A 464 -12.88 -3.10 9.06
N ALA A 465 -12.46 -4.19 9.73
CA ALA A 465 -12.87 -5.54 9.35
C ALA A 465 -14.39 -5.74 9.44
N GLU A 466 -15.02 -5.31 10.54
CA GLU A 466 -16.46 -5.43 10.73
C GLU A 466 -17.26 -4.56 9.78
N ARG A 467 -16.81 -3.32 9.50
CA ARG A 467 -17.47 -2.45 8.53
C ARG A 467 -17.40 -3.02 7.12
N LEU A 468 -16.24 -3.53 6.70
CA LEU A 468 -16.13 -4.17 5.40
C LEU A 468 -17.03 -5.41 5.35
N GLN A 469 -16.98 -6.29 6.36
CA GLN A 469 -17.82 -7.48 6.37
C GLN A 469 -19.32 -7.13 6.34
N PHE A 470 -19.75 -6.14 7.10
CA PHE A 470 -21.14 -5.66 7.11
C PHE A 470 -21.59 -5.24 5.70
N LEU A 471 -20.77 -4.49 4.97
CA LEU A 471 -21.08 -4.05 3.60
C LEU A 471 -21.15 -5.24 2.63
N LEU A 472 -20.29 -6.25 2.80
CA LEU A 472 -20.28 -7.46 1.98
C LEU A 472 -21.50 -8.37 2.25
N ASP A 473 -21.95 -8.43 3.49
CA ASP A 473 -23.16 -9.17 3.89
C ASP A 473 -24.45 -8.49 3.43
N ASN A 474 -24.38 -7.19 3.14
CA ASN A 474 -25.48 -6.36 2.65
C ASN A 474 -25.24 -5.84 1.23
N ASN A 475 -24.50 -6.58 0.41
CA ASN A 475 -24.06 -6.12 -0.92
C ASN A 475 -25.17 -5.98 -1.97
N THR A 476 -26.40 -6.37 -1.65
CA THR A 476 -27.61 -6.12 -2.45
C THR A 476 -28.27 -4.77 -2.15
N SER A 477 -27.87 -4.08 -1.08
CA SER A 477 -28.41 -2.77 -0.70
C SER A 477 -27.68 -1.63 -1.41
N GLU A 478 -28.41 -0.58 -1.78
CA GLU A 478 -27.81 0.68 -2.29
C GLU A 478 -26.93 1.39 -1.24
N LEU A 479 -27.11 1.05 0.04
CA LEU A 479 -26.25 1.54 1.11
C LEU A 479 -24.81 1.05 0.95
N MET A 480 -24.61 -0.16 0.41
CA MET A 480 -23.28 -0.72 0.20
C MET A 480 -22.42 0.23 -0.64
N PRO A 481 -22.74 0.53 -1.92
CA PRO A 481 -21.84 1.33 -2.76
C PRO A 481 -21.61 2.74 -2.20
N MET A 482 -22.61 3.34 -1.55
CA MET A 482 -22.48 4.64 -0.89
C MET A 482 -21.41 4.63 0.21
N LEU A 483 -21.51 3.68 1.14
CA LEU A 483 -20.58 3.58 2.28
C LEU A 483 -19.23 3.01 1.85
N MET A 484 -19.21 2.13 0.86
CA MET A 484 -17.98 1.61 0.28
C MET A 484 -17.15 2.74 -0.34
N GLU A 485 -17.78 3.66 -1.07
CA GLU A 485 -17.11 4.84 -1.62
C GLU A 485 -16.62 5.78 -0.51
N ARG A 486 -17.50 6.11 0.43
CA ARG A 486 -17.22 7.11 1.48
C ARG A 486 -16.13 6.66 2.46
N ASP A 487 -16.24 5.41 2.91
CA ASP A 487 -15.56 4.97 4.14
C ASP A 487 -14.46 3.94 3.88
N MET A 488 -14.63 3.11 2.86
CA MET A 488 -13.75 1.98 2.59
C MET A 488 -12.73 2.29 1.51
N LEU A 489 -13.18 2.87 0.39
CA LEU A 489 -12.33 3.17 -0.76
C LEU A 489 -11.07 3.96 -0.37
N PRO A 490 -11.11 5.02 0.49
CA PRO A 490 -9.90 5.74 0.93
C PRO A 490 -8.86 4.90 1.67
N LEU A 491 -9.25 3.79 2.28
CA LEU A 491 -8.36 2.95 3.07
C LEU A 491 -7.49 2.04 2.19
N PHE A 492 -8.03 1.64 1.04
CA PHE A 492 -7.46 0.58 0.22
C PHE A 492 -6.61 1.13 -0.93
N ASN A 493 -5.62 0.33 -1.34
CA ASN A 493 -4.82 0.60 -2.51
C ASN A 493 -5.72 0.66 -3.77
N LYS A 494 -5.39 1.55 -4.71
CA LYS A 494 -6.15 1.76 -5.96
C LYS A 494 -6.37 0.47 -6.75
N GLU A 495 -5.45 -0.49 -6.67
CA GLU A 495 -5.55 -1.80 -7.34
C GLU A 495 -6.78 -2.61 -6.86
N TYR A 496 -7.19 -2.42 -5.60
CA TYR A 496 -8.35 -3.10 -5.02
C TYR A 496 -9.67 -2.36 -5.22
N GLY A 497 -9.64 -1.11 -5.70
CA GLY A 497 -10.86 -0.34 -5.98
C GLY A 497 -11.83 -1.08 -6.89
N ARG A 498 -11.31 -1.79 -7.92
CA ARG A 498 -12.14 -2.63 -8.81
C ARG A 498 -12.81 -3.79 -8.09
N GLN A 499 -12.17 -4.39 -7.10
CA GLN A 499 -12.77 -5.49 -6.34
C GLN A 499 -13.91 -4.97 -5.46
N LEU A 500 -13.75 -3.79 -4.87
CA LEU A 500 -14.80 -3.14 -4.08
C LEU A 500 -16.03 -2.88 -4.93
N SER A 501 -15.89 -2.21 -6.08
CA SER A 501 -17.03 -1.96 -6.98
C SER A 501 -17.61 -3.26 -7.55
N ALA A 502 -16.76 -4.23 -7.92
CA ALA A 502 -17.22 -5.51 -8.46
C ALA A 502 -17.94 -6.39 -7.44
N SER A 503 -17.79 -6.13 -6.13
CA SER A 503 -18.50 -6.84 -5.06
C SER A 503 -19.96 -6.39 -4.87
N VAL A 504 -20.36 -5.27 -5.49
CA VAL A 504 -21.75 -4.78 -5.50
C VAL A 504 -22.62 -5.76 -6.29
N ALA A 505 -23.66 -6.29 -5.66
CA ALA A 505 -24.54 -7.27 -6.30
C ALA A 505 -25.41 -6.61 -7.40
N PRO A 506 -25.87 -7.36 -8.41
CA PRO A 506 -26.67 -6.82 -9.52
C PRO A 506 -27.90 -6.01 -9.10
N GLN A 507 -28.48 -6.32 -7.94
CA GLN A 507 -29.62 -5.61 -7.36
C GLN A 507 -29.32 -4.14 -7.03
N ALA A 508 -28.08 -3.82 -6.65
CA ALA A 508 -27.65 -2.46 -6.29
C ALA A 508 -26.88 -1.75 -7.43
N GLN A 509 -26.45 -2.47 -8.47
CA GLN A 509 -25.62 -1.93 -9.56
C GLN A 509 -26.33 -0.83 -10.38
N GLY A 510 -27.66 -0.83 -10.44
CA GLY A 510 -28.43 0.20 -11.14
C GLY A 510 -28.51 1.56 -10.43
N SER A 511 -28.10 1.63 -9.16
CA SER A 511 -28.23 2.82 -8.32
C SER A 511 -27.27 3.94 -8.71
N ALA A 512 -27.62 5.18 -8.38
CA ALA A 512 -26.71 6.33 -8.53
C ALA A 512 -25.43 6.17 -7.69
N TYR A 513 -25.53 5.50 -6.54
CA TYR A 513 -24.39 5.22 -5.65
C TYR A 513 -23.42 4.23 -6.27
N ALA A 514 -23.90 3.16 -6.92
CA ALA A 514 -23.02 2.22 -7.63
C ALA A 514 -22.23 2.90 -8.74
N ARG A 515 -22.90 3.77 -9.53
CA ARG A 515 -22.23 4.58 -10.55
C ARG A 515 -21.19 5.54 -9.95
N SER A 516 -21.51 6.17 -8.83
CA SER A 516 -20.59 7.05 -8.10
C SER A 516 -19.33 6.30 -7.66
N LEU A 517 -19.51 5.15 -7.00
CA LEU A 517 -18.40 4.27 -6.60
C LEU A 517 -17.55 3.85 -7.80
N GLU A 518 -18.16 3.41 -8.91
CA GLU A 518 -17.44 3.05 -10.12
C GLU A 518 -16.61 4.20 -10.67
N ASN A 519 -17.18 5.41 -10.72
CA ASN A 519 -16.47 6.60 -11.18
C ASN A 519 -15.29 6.95 -10.27
N SER A 520 -15.47 6.88 -8.95
CA SER A 520 -14.39 7.10 -7.98
C SER A 520 -13.28 6.05 -8.10
N VAL A 521 -13.62 4.80 -8.41
CA VAL A 521 -12.64 3.75 -8.72
C VAL A 521 -11.89 4.06 -10.02
N ARG A 522 -12.58 4.43 -11.10
CA ARG A 522 -11.95 4.79 -12.38
C ARG A 522 -11.04 6.00 -12.23
N SER A 523 -11.47 7.02 -11.49
CA SER A 523 -10.70 8.22 -11.19
C SER A 523 -9.35 7.90 -10.53
N ARG A 524 -9.34 7.03 -9.52
CA ARG A 524 -8.09 6.62 -8.84
C ARG A 524 -7.15 5.79 -9.70
N MET A 525 -7.69 5.18 -10.76
CA MET A 525 -6.94 4.38 -11.72
C MET A 525 -6.67 5.11 -13.02
N LEU A 526 -7.01 6.41 -13.10
CA LEU A 526 -6.98 7.18 -14.32
C LEU A 526 -5.54 7.37 -14.78
N MET A 527 -5.21 6.73 -15.90
CA MET A 527 -3.92 6.81 -16.58
C MET A 527 -4.11 6.44 -18.05
N GLN A 528 -3.09 6.62 -18.88
CA GLN A 528 -3.17 6.14 -20.27
C GLN A 528 -3.53 4.65 -20.32
N GLY A 529 -4.53 4.29 -21.13
CA GLY A 529 -5.09 2.95 -21.31
C GLY A 529 -6.20 2.56 -20.32
N SER A 530 -6.49 3.36 -19.29
CA SER A 530 -7.56 3.07 -18.32
C SER A 530 -8.92 3.55 -18.79
N ASP A 531 -10.00 2.89 -18.35
CA ASP A 531 -11.37 3.39 -18.53
C ASP A 531 -11.58 4.73 -17.83
N VAL A 532 -12.22 5.69 -18.51
CA VAL A 532 -12.47 7.02 -17.92
C VAL A 532 -13.73 7.03 -17.04
N PRO A 533 -13.83 7.95 -16.06
CA PRO A 533 -15.07 8.20 -15.33
C PRO A 533 -16.22 8.59 -16.26
N ASP A 534 -17.40 7.99 -16.07
CA ASP A 534 -18.61 8.35 -16.81
C ASP A 534 -19.29 9.55 -16.14
N ILE A 535 -18.87 10.75 -16.54
CA ILE A 535 -19.36 12.01 -15.99
C ILE A 535 -20.65 12.47 -16.66
N ALA A 536 -21.50 13.14 -15.88
CA ALA A 536 -22.63 13.89 -16.42
C ALA A 536 -22.14 15.19 -17.07
N LEU A 537 -22.69 15.49 -18.25
CA LEU A 537 -22.38 16.66 -19.06
C LEU A 537 -23.66 17.51 -19.21
N PRO A 538 -23.92 18.48 -18.31
CA PRO A 538 -25.04 19.41 -18.47
C PRO A 538 -24.73 20.36 -19.62
N LEU A 539 -25.42 20.20 -20.74
CA LEU A 539 -25.15 20.89 -21.99
C LEU A 539 -25.82 22.28 -22.04
N ALA A 540 -25.30 23.16 -22.89
CA ALA A 540 -25.82 24.52 -23.09
C ALA A 540 -27.32 24.58 -23.48
N ASN A 541 -27.82 23.53 -24.14
CA ASN A 541 -29.23 23.38 -24.52
C ASN A 541 -30.16 22.92 -23.37
N GLY A 542 -29.64 22.73 -22.15
CA GLY A 542 -30.39 22.30 -20.97
C GLY A 542 -30.56 20.79 -20.82
N THR A 543 -30.06 19.99 -21.76
CA THR A 543 -30.04 18.52 -21.64
C THR A 543 -28.82 18.04 -20.87
N VAL A 544 -28.86 16.82 -20.33
CA VAL A 544 -27.70 16.17 -19.70
C VAL A 544 -27.34 14.94 -20.51
N LYS A 545 -26.10 14.89 -21.00
CA LYS A 545 -25.52 13.74 -21.69
C LYS A 545 -24.56 13.02 -20.72
N GLN A 546 -24.52 11.69 -20.71
CA GLN A 546 -23.44 10.94 -20.05
C GLN A 546 -22.27 10.81 -21.01
N LEU A 547 -21.04 10.87 -20.52
CA LEU A 547 -19.85 10.71 -21.37
C LEU A 547 -19.87 9.38 -22.12
N SER A 548 -20.35 8.31 -21.49
CA SER A 548 -20.55 6.99 -22.09
C SER A 548 -21.51 6.99 -23.28
N ASN A 549 -22.37 8.01 -23.45
CA ASN A 549 -23.18 8.16 -24.67
C ASN A 549 -22.35 8.51 -25.92
N SER A 550 -21.05 8.77 -25.77
CA SER A 550 -20.11 9.01 -26.87
C SER A 550 -19.28 7.78 -27.24
N THR A 551 -19.52 6.63 -26.59
CA THR A 551 -18.90 5.34 -26.94
C THR A 551 -19.10 5.02 -28.43
N GLY A 552 -18.09 4.43 -29.07
CA GLY A 552 -18.04 4.23 -30.52
C GLY A 552 -17.39 5.38 -31.30
N LYS A 553 -17.02 6.47 -30.61
CA LYS A 553 -16.27 7.60 -31.18
C LYS A 553 -15.02 7.89 -30.35
N TYR A 554 -13.99 8.38 -31.02
CA TYR A 554 -12.93 9.10 -30.32
C TYR A 554 -13.49 10.41 -29.74
N VAL A 555 -13.15 10.72 -28.49
CA VAL A 555 -13.62 11.93 -27.82
C VAL A 555 -12.44 12.78 -27.39
N LEU A 556 -12.45 14.06 -27.78
CA LEU A 556 -11.58 15.07 -27.18
C LEU A 556 -12.37 15.85 -26.13
N LEU A 557 -12.18 15.48 -24.86
CA LEU A 557 -12.73 16.18 -23.71
C LEU A 557 -11.74 17.27 -23.28
N THR A 558 -12.19 18.52 -23.24
CA THR A 558 -11.36 19.68 -22.87
C THR A 558 -11.98 20.39 -21.67
N PHE A 559 -11.27 20.42 -20.55
CA PHE A 559 -11.61 21.25 -19.40
C PHE A 559 -11.08 22.67 -19.62
N TRP A 560 -11.91 23.69 -19.42
CA TRP A 560 -11.58 25.08 -19.70
C TRP A 560 -12.32 26.06 -18.78
N ALA A 561 -11.92 27.34 -18.75
CA ALA A 561 -12.64 28.38 -18.01
C ALA A 561 -12.69 29.70 -18.80
N SER A 562 -13.80 30.45 -18.72
CA SER A 562 -13.97 31.71 -19.46
C SER A 562 -12.96 32.76 -19.02
N GLY A 563 -12.68 32.86 -17.72
CA GLY A 563 -11.73 33.82 -17.16
C GLY A 563 -10.26 33.49 -17.37
N ASN A 564 -9.93 32.35 -17.99
CA ASN A 564 -8.56 31.88 -18.15
C ASN A 564 -8.04 32.16 -19.57
N ALA A 565 -6.97 32.96 -19.69
CA ALA A 565 -6.44 33.40 -20.98
C ALA A 565 -5.85 32.24 -21.82
N ASP A 566 -5.24 31.24 -21.17
CA ASP A 566 -4.73 30.04 -21.84
C ASP A 566 -5.87 29.20 -22.42
N SER A 567 -6.98 29.06 -21.70
CA SER A 567 -8.19 28.39 -22.15
C SER A 567 -8.76 29.06 -23.39
N GLN A 568 -8.86 30.40 -23.41
CA GLN A 568 -9.33 31.13 -24.58
C GLN A 568 -8.43 30.94 -25.81
N ARG A 569 -7.10 30.99 -25.62
CA ARG A 569 -6.13 30.74 -26.70
C ARG A 569 -6.26 29.32 -27.24
N GLU A 570 -6.40 28.34 -26.35
CA GLU A 570 -6.48 26.94 -26.73
C GLU A 570 -7.79 26.62 -27.45
N LEU A 571 -8.93 27.12 -26.96
CA LEU A 571 -10.22 26.99 -27.63
C LEU A 571 -10.22 27.60 -29.05
N ALA A 572 -9.50 28.71 -29.25
CA ALA A 572 -9.34 29.30 -30.58
C ALA A 572 -8.58 28.37 -31.53
N LYS A 573 -7.53 27.68 -31.07
CA LYS A 573 -6.81 26.66 -31.86
C LYS A 573 -7.70 25.45 -32.17
N LEU A 574 -8.46 24.99 -31.18
CA LEU A 574 -9.37 23.85 -31.33
C LEU A 574 -10.46 24.05 -32.39
N LYS A 575 -10.78 25.31 -32.77
CA LYS A 575 -11.68 25.57 -33.91
C LYS A 575 -11.15 25.02 -35.23
N GLN A 576 -9.85 25.17 -35.47
CA GLN A 576 -9.24 24.63 -36.68
C GLN A 576 -9.30 23.10 -36.65
N LEU A 577 -9.01 22.50 -35.49
CA LEU A 577 -9.12 21.05 -35.32
C LEU A 577 -10.56 20.56 -35.55
N TYR A 578 -11.56 21.27 -35.03
CA TYR A 578 -12.97 20.97 -35.27
C TYR A 578 -13.34 21.08 -36.76
N ALA A 579 -12.84 22.10 -37.47
CA ALA A 579 -13.06 22.25 -38.90
C ALA A 579 -12.48 21.07 -39.68
N ASP A 580 -11.24 20.66 -39.33
CA ASP A 580 -10.55 19.52 -39.92
C ASP A 580 -11.25 18.18 -39.60
N SER A 581 -11.94 18.08 -38.46
CA SER A 581 -12.62 16.85 -38.02
C SER A 581 -14.06 16.69 -38.52
N ARG A 582 -14.66 17.70 -39.19
CA ARG A 582 -16.09 17.66 -39.58
C ARG A 582 -16.45 16.49 -40.49
N ALA A 583 -15.55 16.09 -41.38
CA ALA A 583 -15.74 14.95 -42.28
C ALA A 583 -15.82 13.61 -41.51
N SER A 584 -15.34 13.59 -40.25
CA SER A 584 -15.24 12.41 -39.40
C SER A 584 -16.17 12.49 -38.18
N LYS A 585 -17.25 13.30 -38.22
CA LYS A 585 -18.21 13.50 -37.13
C LYS A 585 -18.87 12.21 -36.58
N ASP A 586 -18.89 11.15 -37.39
CA ASP A 586 -19.41 9.85 -36.99
C ASP A 586 -18.39 9.03 -36.19
N LYS A 587 -17.11 9.40 -36.25
CA LYS A 587 -15.98 8.73 -35.58
C LYS A 587 -15.29 9.59 -34.51
N PHE A 588 -15.54 10.90 -34.48
CA PHE A 588 -14.89 11.84 -33.56
C PHE A 588 -15.88 12.87 -33.01
N GLU A 589 -15.79 13.17 -31.72
CA GLU A 589 -16.59 14.18 -31.02
C GLU A 589 -15.71 15.05 -30.12
N MET A 590 -15.99 16.36 -30.10
CA MET A 590 -15.33 17.31 -29.20
C MET A 590 -16.30 17.73 -28.10
N ILE A 591 -15.82 17.75 -26.86
CA ILE A 591 -16.60 18.14 -25.70
C ILE A 591 -15.78 19.14 -24.88
N GLY A 592 -16.27 20.38 -24.74
CA GLY A 592 -15.73 21.34 -23.78
C GLY A 592 -16.49 21.27 -22.46
N PHE A 593 -15.81 21.03 -21.35
CA PHE A 593 -16.37 21.11 -20.00
C PHE A 593 -15.84 22.38 -19.30
N SER A 594 -16.71 23.34 -19.03
CA SER A 594 -16.32 24.59 -18.39
C SER A 594 -16.31 24.50 -16.86
N LEU A 595 -15.29 25.10 -16.25
CA LEU A 595 -15.14 25.35 -14.80
C LEU A 595 -15.77 26.70 -14.37
N ASP A 596 -16.51 27.38 -15.24
CA ASP A 596 -17.20 28.62 -14.88
C ASP A 596 -18.27 28.37 -13.80
N THR A 597 -18.44 29.31 -12.87
CA THR A 597 -19.52 29.30 -11.86
C THR A 597 -20.69 30.21 -12.24
N ASN A 598 -20.52 31.05 -13.27
CA ASN A 598 -21.51 32.00 -13.75
C ASN A 598 -22.05 31.61 -15.13
N ALA A 599 -23.30 31.14 -15.17
CA ALA A 599 -23.95 30.70 -16.40
C ALA A 599 -24.09 31.79 -17.47
N LYS A 600 -24.24 33.06 -17.09
CA LYS A 600 -24.36 34.17 -18.07
C LYS A 600 -23.04 34.44 -18.75
N GLU A 601 -21.96 34.45 -17.99
CA GLU A 601 -20.60 34.67 -18.49
C GLU A 601 -20.17 33.52 -19.42
N TRP A 602 -20.34 32.28 -18.97
CA TRP A 602 -20.07 31.10 -19.77
C TRP A 602 -20.81 31.12 -21.12
N LYS A 603 -22.13 31.36 -21.12
CA LYS A 603 -22.93 31.46 -22.35
C LYS A 603 -22.46 32.59 -23.26
N LYS A 604 -22.08 33.74 -22.70
CA LYS A 604 -21.52 34.87 -23.45
C LYS A 604 -20.20 34.46 -24.12
N THR A 605 -19.30 33.80 -23.39
CA THR A 605 -18.02 33.33 -23.92
C THR A 605 -18.20 32.30 -25.03
N VAL A 606 -19.01 31.27 -24.79
CA VAL A 606 -19.34 30.23 -25.80
C VAL A 606 -19.86 30.85 -27.09
N LYS A 607 -20.80 31.80 -26.99
CA LYS A 607 -21.35 32.52 -28.14
C LYS A 607 -20.31 33.41 -28.82
N SER A 608 -19.52 34.16 -28.06
CA SER A 608 -18.50 35.08 -28.61
C SER A 608 -17.37 34.34 -29.33
N LEU A 609 -17.00 33.17 -28.83
CA LEU A 609 -16.02 32.31 -29.47
C LEU A 609 -16.66 31.47 -30.58
N GLY A 610 -17.98 31.25 -30.62
CA GLY A 610 -18.60 30.41 -31.65
C GLY A 610 -18.11 28.96 -31.60
N ILE A 611 -17.98 28.42 -30.38
CA ILE A 611 -17.45 27.08 -30.09
C ILE A 611 -18.55 26.07 -29.76
N GLU A 612 -19.78 26.38 -30.14
CA GLU A 612 -20.94 25.50 -30.05
C GLU A 612 -21.41 25.16 -31.47
N ALA A 613 -21.27 23.89 -31.85
CA ALA A 613 -21.61 23.40 -33.18
C ALA A 613 -21.94 21.90 -33.15
N ALA A 614 -22.52 21.36 -34.22
CA ALA A 614 -22.81 19.92 -34.29
C ALA A 614 -21.52 19.09 -34.17
N GLY A 615 -21.43 18.22 -33.17
CA GLY A 615 -20.21 17.45 -32.87
C GLY A 615 -19.16 18.20 -32.03
N TRP A 616 -19.44 19.44 -31.62
CA TRP A 616 -18.67 20.19 -30.61
C TRP A 616 -19.60 20.68 -29.51
N LEU A 617 -19.69 19.87 -28.45
CA LEU A 617 -20.59 20.09 -27.32
C LEU A 617 -19.93 20.96 -26.27
N GLN A 618 -20.71 21.81 -25.60
CA GLN A 618 -20.26 22.61 -24.45
C GLN A 618 -21.11 22.26 -23.23
N ALA A 619 -20.43 21.86 -22.15
CA ALA A 619 -21.01 21.44 -20.88
C ALA A 619 -20.51 22.33 -19.73
N CYS A 620 -21.35 22.55 -18.72
CA CYS A 620 -20.97 23.22 -17.47
C CYS A 620 -21.98 22.90 -16.37
N ASP A 621 -21.50 22.50 -15.19
CA ASP A 621 -22.35 22.25 -14.01
C ASP A 621 -22.40 23.41 -13.01
N PHE A 622 -21.68 24.50 -13.31
CA PHE A 622 -21.55 25.72 -12.52
C PHE A 622 -20.96 25.54 -11.11
N LYS A 623 -20.24 24.43 -10.86
CA LYS A 623 -19.61 24.15 -9.56
C LYS A 623 -18.12 24.50 -9.52
N GLY A 624 -17.53 24.92 -10.65
CA GLY A 624 -16.10 25.22 -10.77
C GLY A 624 -15.22 24.09 -10.26
N GLU A 625 -14.22 24.41 -9.44
CA GLU A 625 -13.31 23.42 -8.84
C GLU A 625 -14.02 22.39 -7.94
N ALA A 626 -15.19 22.75 -7.40
CA ALA A 626 -16.02 21.84 -6.60
C ALA A 626 -16.90 20.91 -7.48
N SER A 627 -16.75 20.94 -8.80
CA SER A 627 -17.44 20.01 -9.70
C SER A 627 -16.98 18.56 -9.46
N PRO A 628 -17.91 17.60 -9.33
CA PRO A 628 -17.55 16.17 -9.33
C PRO A 628 -16.78 15.77 -10.58
N SER A 629 -17.10 16.31 -11.75
CA SER A 629 -16.43 15.98 -13.01
C SER A 629 -14.97 16.44 -13.03
N VAL A 630 -14.70 17.64 -12.51
CA VAL A 630 -13.35 18.20 -12.36
C VAL A 630 -12.52 17.34 -11.40
N ARG A 631 -13.10 16.94 -10.27
CA ARG A 631 -12.43 16.05 -9.31
C ARG A 631 -12.15 14.67 -9.89
N LEU A 632 -13.11 14.06 -10.59
CA LEU A 632 -12.99 12.70 -11.13
C LEU A 632 -11.88 12.58 -12.17
N PHE A 633 -11.63 13.65 -12.94
CA PHE A 633 -10.52 13.70 -13.90
C PHE A 633 -9.22 14.27 -13.32
N ASN A 634 -9.17 14.58 -12.02
CA ASN A 634 -8.04 15.23 -11.33
C ASN A 634 -7.54 16.48 -12.09
N VAL A 635 -8.47 17.37 -12.44
CA VAL A 635 -8.15 18.59 -13.18
C VAL A 635 -7.50 19.61 -12.23
N GLU A 636 -6.18 19.73 -12.30
CA GLU A 636 -5.38 20.66 -11.47
C GLU A 636 -5.24 22.05 -12.10
N HIS A 637 -5.37 22.14 -13.42
CA HIS A 637 -5.29 23.40 -14.16
C HIS A 637 -6.19 23.37 -15.40
N ALA A 638 -6.59 24.55 -15.86
CA ALA A 638 -7.29 24.74 -17.13
C ALA A 638 -6.43 25.60 -18.08
N PRO A 639 -6.32 25.23 -19.38
CA PRO A 639 -6.97 24.09 -20.00
C PRO A 639 -6.31 22.74 -19.66
N MET A 640 -7.09 21.67 -19.75
CA MET A 640 -6.62 20.28 -19.69
C MET A 640 -7.38 19.45 -20.72
N HIS A 641 -6.68 18.56 -21.43
CA HIS A 641 -7.28 17.72 -22.46
C HIS A 641 -7.21 16.25 -22.07
N VAL A 642 -8.29 15.55 -22.35
CA VAL A 642 -8.38 14.10 -22.25
C VAL A 642 -8.83 13.58 -23.61
N LEU A 643 -7.96 12.79 -24.23
CA LEU A 643 -8.27 12.12 -25.49
C LEU A 643 -8.70 10.69 -25.18
N ILE A 644 -9.87 10.29 -25.67
CA ILE A 644 -10.54 9.03 -25.30
C ILE A 644 -10.80 8.21 -26.58
N ASP A 645 -10.59 6.90 -26.50
CA ASP A 645 -10.87 5.97 -27.60
C ASP A 645 -12.36 5.57 -27.68
N PRO A 646 -12.79 4.90 -28.77
CA PRO A 646 -14.16 4.44 -28.94
C PRO A 646 -14.67 3.49 -27.84
N GLU A 647 -13.77 2.82 -27.11
CA GLU A 647 -14.08 1.92 -26.00
C GLU A 647 -14.20 2.65 -24.65
N GLY A 648 -13.92 3.96 -24.61
CA GLY A 648 -14.01 4.77 -23.38
C GLY A 648 -12.73 4.76 -22.55
N LYS A 649 -11.57 4.46 -23.14
CA LYS A 649 -10.26 4.48 -22.46
C LYS A 649 -9.48 5.74 -22.79
N ALA A 650 -8.70 6.21 -21.82
CA ALA A 650 -7.84 7.37 -22.00
C ALA A 650 -6.67 7.04 -22.94
N ILE A 651 -6.59 7.69 -24.11
CA ILE A 651 -5.42 7.69 -24.99
C ILE A 651 -4.33 8.58 -24.42
N SER A 652 -4.70 9.75 -23.89
CA SER A 652 -3.78 10.67 -23.22
C SER A 652 -4.54 11.61 -22.27
N LEU A 653 -3.84 12.06 -21.24
CA LEU A 653 -4.27 13.05 -20.25
C LEU A 653 -3.38 14.31 -20.25
N THR A 654 -2.34 14.33 -21.08
CA THR A 654 -1.22 15.30 -21.00
C THR A 654 -0.95 16.03 -22.30
N LEU A 655 -1.51 15.58 -23.43
CA LEU A 655 -1.31 16.20 -24.73
C LEU A 655 -1.85 17.64 -24.74
N GLN A 656 -1.05 18.56 -25.28
CA GLN A 656 -1.39 19.98 -25.42
C GLN A 656 -0.90 20.55 -26.75
N GLY A 657 -1.50 21.66 -27.20
CA GLY A 657 -1.02 22.43 -28.34
C GLY A 657 -0.85 21.61 -29.62
N ASP A 658 0.29 21.78 -30.28
CA ASP A 658 0.54 21.17 -31.60
C ASP A 658 0.65 19.64 -31.54
N GLU A 659 1.12 19.08 -30.41
CA GLU A 659 1.21 17.64 -30.21
C GLU A 659 -0.19 17.01 -30.14
N LEU A 660 -1.12 17.67 -29.44
CA LEU A 660 -2.53 17.27 -29.40
C LEU A 660 -3.15 17.28 -30.81
N VAL A 661 -2.96 18.37 -31.55
CA VAL A 661 -3.50 18.54 -32.91
C VAL A 661 -2.94 17.47 -33.84
N ALA A 662 -1.62 17.23 -33.80
CA ALA A 662 -0.97 16.20 -34.60
C ALA A 662 -1.53 14.81 -34.28
N ARG A 663 -1.71 14.49 -32.99
CA ARG A 663 -2.24 13.20 -32.56
C ARG A 663 -3.69 13.00 -33.01
N VAL A 664 -4.54 14.01 -32.90
CA VAL A 664 -5.93 13.90 -33.37
C VAL A 664 -5.97 13.76 -34.90
N LYS A 665 -5.17 14.52 -35.65
CA LYS A 665 -5.10 14.36 -37.12
C LYS A 665 -4.68 12.95 -37.54
N GLN A 666 -3.71 12.37 -36.82
CA GLN A 666 -3.29 10.98 -37.04
C GLN A 666 -4.42 9.97 -36.78
N ILE A 667 -5.21 10.16 -35.72
CA ILE A 667 -6.38 9.31 -35.44
C ILE A 667 -7.41 9.44 -36.57
N LEU A 668 -7.67 10.66 -37.03
CA LEU A 668 -8.64 10.94 -38.09
C LEU A 668 -8.22 10.39 -39.45
N SER A 669 -6.92 10.29 -39.75
CA SER A 669 -6.41 9.68 -40.99
C SER A 669 -6.43 8.15 -40.99
N GLY A 670 -6.64 7.52 -39.82
CA GLY A 670 -6.59 6.06 -39.67
C GLY A 670 -5.17 5.49 -39.58
N ASP A 671 -4.14 6.34 -39.49
CA ASP A 671 -2.74 5.94 -39.45
C ASP A 671 -2.29 5.59 -38.01
N LEU A 672 -2.84 4.50 -37.48
CA LEU A 672 -2.66 4.05 -36.10
C LEU A 672 -1.40 3.18 -35.94
N TYR A 673 -0.21 3.72 -36.24
CA TYR A 673 1.06 2.97 -36.25
C TYR A 673 1.55 2.38 -34.90
N TYR A 674 0.83 2.59 -33.78
CA TYR A 674 1.30 2.20 -32.43
C TYR A 674 0.47 1.10 -31.72
N GLN A 675 -0.47 0.42 -32.39
CA GLN A 675 -1.19 -0.71 -31.77
C GLN A 675 -0.52 -2.09 -32.01
N LYS A 676 0.69 -2.17 -32.57
CA LYS A 676 1.40 -3.43 -32.83
C LYS A 676 2.89 -3.41 -32.48
N GLU A 677 3.28 -2.88 -31.33
CA GLU A 677 4.52 -3.35 -30.70
C GLU A 677 4.16 -4.47 -29.73
N GLU A 678 4.20 -5.71 -30.23
CA GLU A 678 4.50 -6.85 -29.37
C GLU A 678 5.80 -6.53 -28.62
N PRO A 679 5.91 -6.86 -27.31
CA PRO A 679 7.14 -6.64 -26.59
C PRO A 679 8.26 -7.40 -27.31
N LYS A 680 9.27 -6.67 -27.78
CA LYS A 680 10.49 -7.30 -28.28
C LYS A 680 11.04 -8.18 -27.14
N LYS A 681 11.14 -9.48 -27.44
CA LYS A 681 11.63 -10.53 -26.55
C LYS A 681 12.95 -10.20 -25.90
#